data_AF-A0A8H3AGE3-F1
#
_entry.id   AF-A0A8H3AGE3-F1
#
_cell.length_a   1.000
_cell.length_b   1.000
_cell.length_c   1.000
_cell.angle_alpha   90.00
_cell.angle_beta   90.00
_cell.angle_gamma   90.00
#
_symmetry.space_group_name_H-M   'P 1'
#
loop_
_entity.id
_entity.type
_entity.pdbx_description
1 polymer ?
#
loop_
_entity_poly.entity_id
_entity_poly.type
_entity_poly.pdbx_seq_one_letter_code
_entity_poly.pdbx_strand_id
1 'polypeptide(L)'
;MTLRKGGTKSALRVVLITENFLPKVDGVTRCLARLLKHLREEGHEVMILGPEVNMSTYETYPIIGTTGIPLMLYPDLKLNFLRPKFLRSIQDFKPDVVHVVDPIWLGPQVLYALRGGWCGPKWTTPNAPIVASFHTNLPTYASLFGLKLLEPIMWRWIRQIHAQCRLTACPTLSTATVLMHQGLQNMRIWPRGVDLDAFGPHKRCLELRREWGIKDRSSRCDQWTSKRGHPLTPPPSPTPLNEGSPAYWSEECVILYAGRLSYEKNLRFMIDSYSSLLDMLVESAPTPLFVFAGDGPARGSLEELCRFKSIPARFTGHLSGEQLAKCYASADVFAFPSYTETFGQVVLEALASGLPIVGLDADGTRDLVQHERTAQQVQTPLHLNPNFARHGLHPNVTAYGANVQHLDLSSLSVDGFTVAGHQSFPSHQVRVKRVKDFCDPTVNVYSGYLDVDYGAKHLFFYFFESRSDPDSDPVLMWINGGPGCSSSLGLFMELGPCNIHAPLQSGSNGTEWNPYSWNNKANLFFLDQVIFELLESGLDLAMLVYYGETISTTEDAAKNVQAFVTIFFETFSKFKGREFHMSGESYGGRYLPVFASEIIDQNSRAAALGFEPINLKSVLIGNGITDSKTMWEGYYDIQCKNLSVVPFQDIKTCVNMKQQASLQLHRCLKMYQKDCIEQMDPTGCGLAAEFCSYALSEPYRRNPYDMTKPCKREELESSLCYPITKYINEFLDRPETRKALGVHPSIGNYTGCSRDVGARFSASLDHYHSNQWYIAGLLERGIKVLIYVGTYDWICNWVGNQKWVMALDWTGGVEFTAQKDRDWVVDGQVAGFTRSANGLTFATVNAAGHMVPYDKPKEALAMLSRWLEGKDL
;
A
#
# COMPACT_ATOMS: atom_id res chain seq x y z
N MET A 1 -10.42 1.52 46.07
CA MET A 1 -11.80 1.25 46.56
C MET A 1 -11.69 0.30 47.74
N THR A 2 -12.01 0.77 48.93
CA THR A 2 -11.97 0.01 50.19
C THR A 2 -12.99 -1.13 50.11
N LEU A 3 -12.50 -2.38 50.14
CA LEU A 3 -13.33 -3.59 50.17
C LEU A 3 -14.11 -3.64 51.49
N ARG A 4 -15.42 -3.42 51.44
CA ARG A 4 -16.33 -3.86 52.50
C ARG A 4 -16.34 -5.39 52.52
N LYS A 5 -15.57 -5.99 53.43
CA LYS A 5 -15.78 -7.38 53.87
C LYS A 5 -16.99 -7.40 54.80
N GLY A 6 -17.97 -8.25 54.52
CA GLY A 6 -19.10 -8.52 55.42
C GLY A 6 -20.45 -8.57 54.71
N GLY A 7 -20.76 -9.70 54.08
CA GLY A 7 -22.06 -10.01 53.49
C GLY A 7 -21.91 -11.20 52.55
N THR A 8 -22.48 -12.35 52.90
CA THR A 8 -22.60 -13.51 52.01
C THR A 8 -23.26 -13.07 50.70
N LYS A 9 -22.51 -13.03 49.59
CA LYS A 9 -23.06 -12.68 48.28
C LYS A 9 -24.12 -13.72 47.92
N SER A 10 -25.36 -13.28 47.67
CA SER A 10 -26.40 -14.14 47.12
C SER A 10 -25.96 -14.68 45.74
N ALA A 11 -26.20 -15.97 45.49
CA ALA A 11 -25.99 -16.57 44.17
C ALA A 11 -26.82 -15.80 43.11
N LEU A 12 -26.18 -15.41 42.01
CA LEU A 12 -26.81 -14.70 40.90
C LEU A 12 -27.14 -15.67 39.76
N ARG A 13 -28.23 -15.40 39.05
CA ARG A 13 -28.57 -16.03 37.77
C ARG A 13 -28.16 -15.13 36.61
N VAL A 14 -27.23 -15.58 35.79
CA VAL A 14 -26.63 -14.81 34.69
C VAL A 14 -26.99 -15.43 33.35
N VAL A 15 -27.50 -14.62 32.42
CA VAL A 15 -27.58 -15.02 31.01
C VAL A 15 -26.41 -14.42 30.27
N LEU A 16 -25.59 -15.27 29.63
CA LEU A 16 -24.48 -14.88 28.80
C LEU A 16 -24.85 -15.02 27.32
N ILE A 17 -24.84 -13.93 26.57
CA ILE A 17 -25.13 -13.92 25.12
C ILE A 17 -23.81 -13.63 24.39
N THR A 18 -23.42 -14.50 23.47
CA THR A 18 -22.15 -14.36 22.75
C THR A 18 -22.30 -14.68 21.26
N GLU A 19 -21.61 -13.90 20.42
CA GLU A 19 -21.51 -14.15 18.98
C GLU A 19 -20.66 -15.38 18.66
N ASN A 20 -19.74 -15.74 19.55
CA ASN A 20 -18.80 -16.84 19.36
C ASN A 20 -18.52 -17.60 20.66
N PHE A 21 -18.40 -18.93 20.59
CA PHE A 21 -18.11 -19.79 21.74
C PHE A 21 -17.35 -21.05 21.32
N LEU A 22 -16.91 -21.87 22.29
CA LEU A 22 -16.18 -23.13 22.06
C LEU A 22 -16.95 -24.05 21.09
N PRO A 23 -16.27 -24.82 20.20
CA PRO A 23 -14.86 -25.24 20.24
C PRO A 23 -13.85 -24.25 19.64
N LYS A 24 -14.31 -23.11 19.09
CA LYS A 24 -13.39 -22.09 18.56
C LYS A 24 -12.60 -21.44 19.70
N VAL A 25 -11.28 -21.52 19.64
CA VAL A 25 -10.38 -20.97 20.67
C VAL A 25 -9.80 -19.65 20.19
N ASP A 26 -10.25 -18.55 20.79
CA ASP A 26 -9.71 -17.20 20.59
C ASP A 26 -9.55 -16.49 21.96
N GLY A 27 -9.16 -15.22 21.94
CA GLY A 27 -8.99 -14.45 23.17
C GLY A 27 -10.31 -14.19 23.92
N VAL A 28 -11.44 -14.15 23.20
CA VAL A 28 -12.77 -13.93 23.78
C VAL A 28 -13.27 -15.22 24.42
N THR A 29 -13.25 -16.34 23.70
CA THR A 29 -13.76 -17.62 24.21
C THR A 29 -12.96 -18.11 25.43
N ARG A 30 -11.64 -17.87 25.48
CA ARG A 30 -10.83 -18.12 26.68
C ARG A 30 -11.22 -17.25 27.88
N CYS A 31 -11.54 -15.98 27.63
CA CYS A 31 -12.02 -15.06 28.67
C CYS A 31 -13.37 -15.54 29.23
N LEU A 32 -14.30 -15.94 28.36
CA LEU A 32 -15.61 -16.46 28.76
C LEU A 32 -15.50 -17.79 29.50
N ALA A 33 -14.65 -18.70 29.03
CA ALA A 33 -14.40 -19.98 29.71
C ALA A 33 -13.92 -19.78 31.16
N ARG A 34 -12.95 -18.87 31.36
CA ARG A 34 -12.45 -18.54 32.70
C ARG A 34 -13.50 -17.84 33.56
N LEU A 35 -14.29 -16.94 32.97
CA LEU A 35 -15.43 -16.32 33.67
C LEU A 35 -16.41 -17.39 34.15
N LEU A 36 -16.83 -18.31 33.28
CA LEU A 36 -17.79 -19.36 33.62
C LEU A 36 -17.26 -20.27 34.73
N LYS A 37 -15.99 -20.67 34.67
CA LYS A 37 -15.35 -21.44 35.74
C LYS A 37 -15.38 -20.70 37.08
N HIS A 38 -15.05 -19.39 37.08
CA HIS A 38 -15.09 -18.58 38.29
C HIS A 38 -16.51 -18.40 38.83
N LEU A 39 -17.50 -18.14 37.96
CA LEU A 39 -18.91 -18.03 38.36
C LEU A 39 -19.41 -19.32 39.03
N ARG A 40 -18.97 -20.49 38.54
CA ARG A 40 -19.30 -21.79 39.12
C ARG A 40 -18.68 -21.97 40.50
N GLU A 41 -17.40 -21.61 40.64
CA GLU A 41 -16.68 -21.67 41.92
C GLU A 41 -17.29 -20.75 42.98
N GLU A 42 -17.84 -19.60 42.57
CA GLU A 42 -18.57 -18.66 43.43
C GLU A 42 -20.06 -19.05 43.64
N GLY A 43 -20.51 -20.18 43.07
CA GLY A 43 -21.86 -20.71 43.26
C GLY A 43 -22.96 -19.97 42.48
N HIS A 44 -22.63 -19.33 41.37
CA HIS A 44 -23.59 -18.65 40.49
C HIS A 44 -24.17 -19.61 39.44
N GLU A 45 -25.39 -19.33 39.00
CA GLU A 45 -26.06 -20.06 37.92
C GLU A 45 -25.94 -19.29 36.60
N VAL A 46 -25.56 -19.96 35.52
CA VAL A 46 -25.37 -19.32 34.21
C VAL A 46 -26.09 -20.09 33.12
N MET A 47 -26.64 -19.37 32.15
CA MET A 47 -27.15 -19.93 30.88
C MET A 47 -26.48 -19.23 29.71
N ILE A 48 -25.97 -20.01 28.75
CA ILE A 48 -25.22 -19.49 27.59
C ILE A 48 -26.10 -19.55 26.36
N LEU A 49 -26.26 -18.41 25.68
CA LEU A 49 -26.97 -18.26 24.42
C LEU A 49 -25.98 -17.82 23.34
N GLY A 50 -25.84 -18.62 22.28
CA GLY A 50 -24.81 -18.35 21.28
C GLY A 50 -24.87 -19.29 20.08
N PRO A 51 -23.78 -19.40 19.29
CA PRO A 51 -23.75 -20.28 18.12
C PRO A 51 -24.03 -21.74 18.50
N GLU A 52 -24.55 -22.48 17.53
CA GLU A 52 -24.66 -23.93 17.62
C GLU A 52 -23.26 -24.56 17.64
N VAL A 53 -23.05 -25.39 18.66
CA VAL A 53 -21.79 -26.02 18.99
C VAL A 53 -22.08 -27.48 19.34
N ASN A 54 -21.10 -28.38 19.15
CA ASN A 54 -21.24 -29.81 19.45
C ASN A 54 -21.19 -30.11 20.97
N MET A 55 -21.82 -29.25 21.78
CA MET A 55 -21.92 -29.39 23.23
C MET A 55 -23.23 -28.77 23.72
N SER A 56 -23.92 -29.48 24.61
CA SER A 56 -25.16 -29.01 25.25
C SER A 56 -24.91 -28.31 26.59
N THR A 57 -23.73 -28.52 27.20
CA THR A 57 -23.32 -27.89 28.46
C THR A 57 -21.83 -27.56 28.49
N TYR A 58 -21.44 -26.58 29.30
CA TYR A 58 -20.05 -26.25 29.63
C TYR A 58 -19.93 -25.84 31.10
N GLU A 59 -18.97 -26.42 31.84
CA GLU A 59 -18.81 -26.17 33.30
C GLU A 59 -20.09 -26.40 34.11
N THR A 60 -20.96 -27.32 33.65
CA THR A 60 -22.34 -27.62 34.14
C THR A 60 -23.46 -26.71 33.65
N TYR A 61 -23.14 -25.59 32.97
CA TYR A 61 -24.13 -24.64 32.48
C TYR A 61 -24.73 -25.03 31.13
N PRO A 62 -26.05 -24.85 30.92
CA PRO A 62 -26.69 -25.12 29.64
C PRO A 62 -26.25 -24.15 28.54
N ILE A 63 -26.01 -24.71 27.34
CA ILE A 63 -25.77 -23.96 26.10
C ILE A 63 -26.99 -24.12 25.20
N ILE A 64 -27.57 -22.99 24.78
CA ILE A 64 -28.65 -22.97 23.80
C ILE A 64 -28.11 -22.36 22.51
N GLY A 65 -27.88 -23.23 21.53
CA GLY A 65 -27.33 -22.87 20.22
C GLY A 65 -28.34 -22.22 19.27
N THR A 66 -27.81 -21.42 18.35
CA THR A 66 -28.52 -20.88 17.18
C THR A 66 -27.71 -21.06 15.90
N THR A 67 -28.40 -21.03 14.76
CA THR A 67 -27.79 -21.08 13.45
C THR A 67 -27.45 -19.67 12.95
N GLY A 68 -26.43 -19.59 12.10
CA GLY A 68 -25.95 -18.34 11.54
C GLY A 68 -25.25 -18.52 10.20
N ILE A 69 -25.14 -17.44 9.44
CA ILE A 69 -24.51 -17.43 8.12
C ILE A 69 -23.01 -17.13 8.29
N PRO A 70 -22.10 -17.95 7.76
CA PRO A 70 -20.66 -17.67 7.81
C PRO A 70 -20.32 -16.43 6.99
N LEU A 71 -19.39 -15.61 7.49
CA LEU A 71 -18.89 -14.44 6.74
C LEU A 71 -17.95 -14.88 5.61
N MET A 72 -18.01 -14.20 4.46
CA MET A 72 -17.22 -14.54 3.26
C MET A 72 -15.70 -14.49 3.51
N LEU A 73 -15.22 -13.47 4.22
CA LEU A 73 -13.80 -13.27 4.52
C LEU A 73 -13.33 -14.01 5.78
N TYR A 74 -14.26 -14.43 6.64
CA TYR A 74 -14.00 -15.14 7.88
C TYR A 74 -15.07 -16.22 8.10
N PRO A 75 -14.98 -17.38 7.42
CA PRO A 75 -16.00 -18.44 7.50
C PRO A 75 -16.20 -18.97 8.93
N ASP A 76 -15.16 -18.85 9.75
CA ASP A 76 -15.15 -19.19 11.18
C ASP A 76 -16.01 -18.27 12.05
N LEU A 77 -16.47 -17.12 11.54
CA LEU A 77 -17.35 -16.18 12.24
C LEU A 77 -18.73 -16.21 11.58
N LYS A 78 -19.76 -16.51 12.36
CA LYS A 78 -21.14 -16.65 11.88
C LYS A 78 -22.00 -15.50 12.39
N LEU A 79 -22.80 -14.92 11.50
CA LEU A 79 -23.88 -14.00 11.84
C LEU A 79 -25.06 -14.80 12.39
N ASN A 80 -25.09 -14.95 13.72
CA ASN A 80 -26.05 -15.75 14.46
C ASN A 80 -27.40 -15.02 14.65
N PHE A 81 -28.51 -15.74 14.52
CA PHE A 81 -29.85 -15.14 14.58
C PHE A 81 -30.59 -15.44 15.89
N LEU A 82 -31.41 -14.49 16.33
CA LEU A 82 -32.31 -14.66 17.48
C LEU A 82 -33.33 -15.78 17.20
N ARG A 83 -33.56 -16.64 18.21
CA ARG A 83 -34.59 -17.68 18.17
C ARG A 83 -35.68 -17.39 19.20
N PRO A 84 -36.96 -17.71 18.93
CA PRO A 84 -38.02 -17.62 19.93
C PRO A 84 -37.72 -18.41 21.22
N LYS A 85 -36.95 -19.51 21.10
CA LYS A 85 -36.49 -20.30 22.25
C LYS A 85 -35.60 -19.49 23.20
N PHE A 86 -34.74 -18.59 22.70
CA PHE A 86 -33.90 -17.75 23.55
C PHE A 86 -34.75 -16.87 24.46
N LEU A 87 -35.80 -16.25 23.93
CA LEU A 87 -36.69 -15.37 24.68
C LEU A 87 -37.45 -16.12 25.79
N ARG A 88 -37.98 -17.32 25.47
CA ARG A 88 -38.64 -18.19 26.45
C ARG A 88 -37.66 -18.62 27.54
N SER A 89 -36.47 -19.09 27.14
CA SER A 89 -35.44 -19.52 28.10
C SER A 89 -35.00 -18.38 29.01
N ILE A 90 -34.88 -17.13 28.52
CA ILE A 90 -34.61 -15.96 29.37
C ILE A 90 -35.75 -15.71 30.36
N GLN A 91 -37.01 -15.78 29.91
CA GLN A 91 -38.18 -15.62 30.78
C GLN A 91 -38.24 -16.69 31.88
N ASP A 92 -38.02 -17.95 31.52
CA ASP A 92 -38.09 -19.10 32.43
C ASP A 92 -36.93 -19.07 33.44
N PHE A 93 -35.72 -18.75 32.98
CA PHE A 93 -34.52 -18.65 33.81
C PHE A 93 -34.56 -17.47 34.78
N LYS A 94 -35.35 -16.43 34.47
CA LYS A 94 -35.55 -15.19 35.25
C LYS A 94 -34.23 -14.57 35.75
N PRO A 95 -33.29 -14.21 34.84
CA PRO A 95 -31.96 -13.77 35.25
C PRO A 95 -31.96 -12.50 36.11
N ASP A 96 -30.94 -12.43 36.96
CA ASP A 96 -30.58 -11.23 37.71
C ASP A 96 -29.75 -10.28 36.86
N VAL A 97 -28.92 -10.81 35.95
CA VAL A 97 -28.06 -10.05 35.04
C VAL A 97 -28.08 -10.68 33.63
N VAL A 98 -28.09 -9.85 32.60
CA VAL A 98 -27.84 -10.26 31.21
C VAL A 98 -26.52 -9.67 30.76
N HIS A 99 -25.56 -10.51 30.36
CA HIS A 99 -24.27 -10.09 29.84
C HIS A 99 -24.20 -10.39 28.34
N VAL A 100 -24.05 -9.34 27.53
CA VAL A 100 -23.89 -9.43 26.08
C VAL A 100 -22.42 -9.22 25.69
N VAL A 101 -21.80 -10.20 25.07
CA VAL A 101 -20.37 -10.21 24.72
C VAL A 101 -20.22 -9.75 23.27
N ASP A 102 -19.40 -8.72 23.03
CA ASP A 102 -19.17 -8.12 21.70
C ASP A 102 -20.45 -7.96 20.88
N PRO A 103 -21.45 -7.17 21.35
CA PRO A 103 -22.77 -7.12 20.75
C PRO A 103 -22.74 -6.46 19.37
N ILE A 104 -22.49 -7.26 18.33
CA ILE A 104 -22.38 -6.80 16.95
C ILE A 104 -23.61 -7.21 16.14
N TRP A 105 -24.12 -8.44 16.34
CA TRP A 105 -25.20 -8.99 15.52
C TRP A 105 -26.30 -9.72 16.31
N LEU A 106 -26.01 -10.87 16.93
CA LEU A 106 -26.96 -11.58 17.82
C LEU A 106 -27.29 -10.76 19.06
N GLY A 107 -26.27 -10.16 19.68
CA GLY A 107 -26.43 -9.34 20.88
C GLY A 107 -27.48 -8.23 20.72
N PRO A 108 -27.37 -7.37 19.69
CA PRO A 108 -28.38 -6.38 19.33
C PRO A 108 -29.80 -6.94 19.17
N GLN A 109 -29.97 -8.07 18.48
CA GLN A 109 -31.29 -8.68 18.29
C GLN A 109 -31.93 -9.04 19.64
N VAL A 110 -31.16 -9.64 20.56
CA VAL A 110 -31.64 -9.96 21.90
C VAL A 110 -31.90 -8.69 22.72
N LEU A 111 -31.01 -7.70 22.65
CA LEU A 111 -31.16 -6.41 23.33
C LEU A 111 -32.46 -5.69 22.93
N TYR A 112 -32.75 -5.59 21.63
CA TYR A 112 -33.99 -4.98 21.15
C TYR A 112 -35.23 -5.75 21.62
N ALA A 113 -35.20 -7.09 21.64
CA ALA A 113 -36.29 -7.89 22.19
C ALA A 113 -36.51 -7.65 23.70
N LEU A 114 -35.42 -7.57 24.48
CA LEU A 114 -35.49 -7.23 25.91
C LEU A 114 -36.08 -5.83 26.13
N ARG A 115 -35.62 -4.85 25.35
CA ARG A 115 -36.08 -3.45 25.41
C ARG A 115 -37.52 -3.28 24.94
N GLY A 116 -37.96 -4.11 23.99
CA GLY A 116 -39.35 -4.22 23.55
C GLY A 116 -40.27 -4.92 24.56
N GLY A 117 -39.75 -5.35 25.72
CA GLY A 117 -40.53 -5.97 26.79
C GLY A 117 -40.86 -7.44 26.55
N TRP A 118 -40.27 -8.08 25.54
CA TRP A 118 -40.59 -9.46 25.17
C TRP A 118 -40.18 -10.50 26.21
N CYS A 119 -39.30 -10.14 27.16
CA CYS A 119 -38.94 -10.97 28.31
C CYS A 119 -39.40 -10.39 29.65
N GLY A 120 -40.37 -9.47 29.62
CA GLY A 120 -40.96 -8.83 30.80
C GLY A 120 -40.54 -7.37 31.02
N PRO A 121 -41.33 -6.60 31.80
CA PRO A 121 -41.18 -5.14 31.93
C PRO A 121 -39.91 -4.71 32.68
N LYS A 122 -39.26 -5.60 33.45
CA LYS A 122 -38.00 -5.33 34.16
C LYS A 122 -36.88 -4.86 33.22
N TRP A 123 -36.92 -5.28 31.95
CA TRP A 123 -35.84 -5.07 30.97
C TRP A 123 -36.02 -3.83 30.09
N THR A 124 -37.17 -3.16 30.15
CA THR A 124 -37.47 -2.02 29.27
C THR A 124 -36.76 -0.74 29.72
N THR A 125 -36.44 -0.61 31.01
CA THR A 125 -35.86 0.61 31.59
C THR A 125 -34.34 0.72 31.38
N PRO A 126 -33.77 1.89 31.04
CA PRO A 126 -32.33 2.04 30.81
C PRO A 126 -31.43 1.49 31.93
N ASN A 127 -31.93 1.48 33.18
CA ASN A 127 -31.23 0.99 34.37
C ASN A 127 -31.27 -0.54 34.56
N ALA A 128 -31.90 -1.28 33.64
CA ALA A 128 -31.93 -2.74 33.65
C ALA A 128 -30.50 -3.31 33.81
N PRO A 129 -30.31 -4.42 34.53
CA PRO A 129 -29.00 -5.01 34.79
C PRO A 129 -28.47 -5.79 33.56
N ILE A 130 -28.40 -5.08 32.43
CA ILE A 130 -27.84 -5.54 31.18
C ILE A 130 -26.43 -4.95 31.07
N VAL A 131 -25.42 -5.79 30.95
CA VAL A 131 -24.01 -5.38 30.85
C VAL A 131 -23.45 -5.87 29.51
N ALA A 132 -22.59 -5.06 28.89
CA ALA A 132 -21.85 -5.48 27.70
C ALA A 132 -20.38 -5.70 28.03
N SER A 133 -19.69 -6.51 27.24
CA SER A 133 -18.22 -6.48 27.19
C SER A 133 -17.71 -6.26 25.76
N PHE A 134 -16.64 -5.47 25.65
CA PHE A 134 -15.98 -5.13 24.40
C PHE A 134 -14.60 -5.79 24.37
N HIS A 135 -14.35 -6.67 23.42
CA HIS A 135 -13.12 -7.43 23.25
C HIS A 135 -12.61 -7.40 21.81
N THR A 136 -13.46 -7.10 20.83
CA THR A 136 -13.09 -7.12 19.41
C THR A 136 -13.37 -5.77 18.76
N ASN A 137 -12.33 -5.06 18.30
CA ASN A 137 -12.46 -3.79 17.60
C ASN A 137 -12.75 -3.98 16.10
N LEU A 138 -13.96 -4.44 15.79
CA LEU A 138 -14.40 -4.73 14.43
C LEU A 138 -14.38 -3.50 13.49
N PRO A 139 -14.71 -2.27 13.92
CA PRO A 139 -14.59 -1.09 13.05
C PRO A 139 -13.17 -0.88 12.51
N THR A 140 -12.15 -1.04 13.35
CA THR A 140 -10.75 -0.95 12.91
C THR A 140 -10.42 -2.06 11.92
N TYR A 141 -10.94 -3.28 12.13
CA TYR A 141 -10.75 -4.38 11.18
C TYR A 141 -11.39 -4.09 9.82
N ALA A 142 -12.58 -3.46 9.78
CA ALA A 142 -13.21 -3.09 8.51
C ALA A 142 -12.31 -2.15 7.69
N SER A 143 -11.68 -1.18 8.34
CA SER A 143 -10.71 -0.28 7.68
C SER A 143 -9.47 -1.01 7.19
N LEU A 144 -8.97 -2.00 7.95
CA LEU A 144 -7.84 -2.83 7.52
C LEU A 144 -8.15 -3.72 6.32
N PHE A 145 -9.39 -4.14 6.17
CA PHE A 145 -9.84 -4.97 5.05
C PHE A 145 -10.37 -4.15 3.87
N GLY A 146 -10.04 -2.86 3.79
CA GLY A 146 -10.41 -2.00 2.65
C GLY A 146 -11.87 -1.51 2.67
N LEU A 147 -12.60 -1.74 3.76
CA LEU A 147 -14.00 -1.33 3.93
C LEU A 147 -14.11 -0.07 4.80
N LYS A 148 -13.21 0.90 4.63
CA LYS A 148 -13.11 2.11 5.46
C LYS A 148 -14.41 2.93 5.53
N LEU A 149 -15.23 2.89 4.47
CA LEU A 149 -16.55 3.54 4.44
C LEU A 149 -17.54 2.97 5.47
N LEU A 150 -17.34 1.71 5.92
CA LEU A 150 -18.17 1.08 6.94
C LEU A 150 -17.77 1.49 8.37
N GLU A 151 -16.53 1.93 8.59
CA GLU A 151 -16.03 2.24 9.93
C GLU A 151 -16.91 3.26 10.70
N PRO A 152 -17.30 4.42 10.13
CA PRO A 152 -18.17 5.37 10.82
C PRO A 152 -19.57 4.81 11.12
N ILE A 153 -20.09 3.97 10.21
CA ILE A 153 -21.41 3.32 10.34
C ILE A 153 -21.36 2.32 11.50
N MET A 154 -20.31 1.52 11.57
CA MET A 154 -20.10 0.54 12.63
C MET A 154 -19.90 1.20 13.99
N TRP A 155 -19.15 2.30 14.06
CA TRP A 155 -19.02 3.07 15.30
C TRP A 155 -20.35 3.65 15.78
N ARG A 156 -21.17 4.18 14.86
CA ARG A 156 -22.51 4.66 15.18
C ARG A 156 -23.40 3.53 15.72
N TRP A 157 -23.34 2.36 15.10
CA TRP A 157 -24.05 1.16 15.54
C TRP A 157 -23.61 0.72 16.94
N ILE A 158 -22.29 0.54 17.16
CA ILE A 158 -21.72 0.14 18.46
C ILE A 158 -22.14 1.12 19.56
N ARG A 159 -22.06 2.44 19.29
CA ARG A 159 -22.50 3.46 20.25
C ARG A 159 -23.97 3.29 20.63
N GLN A 160 -24.85 3.08 19.65
CA GLN A 160 -26.29 2.90 19.89
C GLN A 160 -26.59 1.63 20.71
N ILE A 161 -25.88 0.54 20.44
CA ILE A 161 -26.08 -0.73 21.13
C ILE A 161 -25.55 -0.67 22.56
N HIS A 162 -24.32 -0.17 22.75
CA HIS A 162 -23.72 -0.08 24.07
C HIS A 162 -24.40 0.96 24.97
N ALA A 163 -25.02 2.00 24.42
CA ALA A 163 -25.86 2.94 25.17
C ALA A 163 -27.09 2.29 25.82
N GLN A 164 -27.51 1.12 25.33
CA GLN A 164 -28.61 0.34 25.92
C GLN A 164 -28.13 -0.56 27.07
N CYS A 165 -26.84 -0.58 27.40
CA CYS A 165 -26.29 -1.37 28.50
C CYS A 165 -25.99 -0.46 29.69
N ARG A 166 -26.22 -0.97 30.91
CA ARG A 166 -25.92 -0.26 32.16
C ARG A 166 -24.44 0.06 32.30
N LEU A 167 -23.58 -0.83 31.82
CA LEU A 167 -22.14 -0.60 31.71
C LEU A 167 -21.55 -1.42 30.57
N THR A 168 -20.40 -0.97 30.08
CA THR A 168 -19.56 -1.72 29.15
C THR A 168 -18.24 -2.08 29.82
N ALA A 169 -17.97 -3.38 29.99
CA ALA A 169 -16.69 -3.88 30.45
C ALA A 169 -15.68 -3.86 29.29
N CYS A 170 -14.52 -3.25 29.49
CA CYS A 170 -13.45 -3.19 28.50
C CYS A 170 -12.13 -3.65 29.12
N PRO A 171 -11.24 -4.26 28.32
CA PRO A 171 -10.10 -5.01 28.82
C PRO A 171 -8.97 -4.13 29.39
N THR A 172 -8.75 -2.95 28.82
CA THR A 172 -7.66 -2.05 29.21
C THR A 172 -8.08 -0.58 29.26
N LEU A 173 -7.23 0.25 29.86
CA LEU A 173 -7.42 1.70 29.90
C LEU A 173 -7.33 2.30 28.50
N SER A 174 -6.38 1.87 27.66
CA SER A 174 -6.29 2.39 26.30
C SER A 174 -7.54 2.06 25.47
N THR A 175 -8.07 0.85 25.58
CA THR A 175 -9.35 0.48 24.95
C THR A 175 -10.49 1.34 25.48
N ALA A 176 -10.54 1.60 26.80
CA ALA A 176 -11.56 2.48 27.38
C ALA A 176 -11.49 3.89 26.79
N THR A 177 -10.28 4.44 26.61
CA THR A 177 -10.04 5.74 25.99
C THR A 177 -10.57 5.77 24.55
N VAL A 178 -10.29 4.75 23.74
CA VAL A 178 -10.83 4.64 22.37
C VAL A 178 -12.36 4.65 22.38
N LEU A 179 -12.99 3.86 23.26
CA LEU A 179 -14.45 3.81 23.37
C LEU A 179 -15.06 5.15 23.85
N MET A 180 -14.39 5.86 24.77
CA MET A 180 -14.79 7.21 25.21
C MET A 180 -14.78 8.21 24.05
N HIS A 181 -13.70 8.21 23.25
CA HIS A 181 -13.62 9.06 22.06
C HIS A 181 -14.72 8.75 21.05
N GLN A 182 -15.13 7.49 20.96
CA GLN A 182 -16.24 7.05 20.13
C GLN A 182 -17.61 7.33 20.76
N GLY A 183 -17.67 8.06 21.89
CA GLY A 183 -18.91 8.53 22.51
C GLY A 183 -19.63 7.50 23.38
N LEU A 184 -18.96 6.40 23.75
CA LEU A 184 -19.50 5.47 24.73
C LEU A 184 -19.28 6.03 26.15
N GLN A 185 -20.21 5.69 27.05
CA GLN A 185 -20.19 6.12 28.44
C GLN A 185 -20.36 4.91 29.37
N ASN A 186 -20.08 5.08 30.67
CA ASN A 186 -20.25 4.05 31.70
C ASN A 186 -19.38 2.79 31.48
N MET A 187 -18.11 2.96 31.14
CA MET A 187 -17.19 1.81 31.02
C MET A 187 -16.61 1.39 32.37
N ARG A 188 -16.28 0.11 32.49
CA ARG A 188 -15.46 -0.43 33.58
C ARG A 188 -14.30 -1.22 33.01
N ILE A 189 -13.13 -1.06 33.62
CA ILE A 189 -11.98 -1.89 33.30
C ILE A 189 -12.23 -3.29 33.86
N TRP A 190 -12.18 -4.28 32.97
CA TRP A 190 -12.19 -5.71 33.28
C TRP A 190 -10.83 -6.27 32.88
N PRO A 191 -9.82 -6.14 33.75
CA PRO A 191 -8.47 -6.58 33.44
C PRO A 191 -8.46 -8.11 33.34
N ARG A 192 -7.50 -8.64 32.58
CA ARG A 192 -7.26 -10.08 32.50
C ARG A 192 -5.97 -10.44 33.24
N GLY A 193 -5.80 -11.73 33.49
CA GLY A 193 -4.62 -12.29 34.12
C GLY A 193 -4.13 -13.51 33.38
N VAL A 194 -2.95 -13.97 33.78
CA VAL A 194 -2.27 -15.16 33.28
C VAL A 194 -2.13 -16.18 34.42
N ASP A 195 -2.21 -17.45 34.06
CA ASP A 195 -2.08 -18.57 34.98
C ASP A 195 -0.60 -18.83 35.28
N LEU A 196 -0.13 -18.40 36.45
CA LEU A 196 1.30 -18.45 36.83
C LEU A 196 1.79 -19.87 37.17
N ASP A 197 0.88 -20.82 37.38
CA ASP A 197 1.23 -22.24 37.52
C ASP A 197 1.50 -22.88 36.15
N ALA A 198 0.78 -22.40 35.13
CA ALA A 198 0.95 -22.83 33.75
C ALA A 198 2.14 -22.14 33.08
N PHE A 199 2.29 -20.82 33.22
CA PHE A 199 3.32 -20.02 32.56
C PHE A 199 4.34 -19.50 33.56
N GLY A 200 5.61 -19.86 33.35
CA GLY A 200 6.71 -19.43 34.21
C GLY A 200 8.07 -19.81 33.64
N PRO A 201 9.15 -19.11 34.03
CA PRO A 201 10.50 -19.38 33.53
C PRO A 201 10.99 -20.79 33.85
N HIS A 202 10.45 -21.40 34.92
CA HIS A 202 10.73 -22.78 35.31
C HIS A 202 10.24 -23.84 34.29
N LYS A 203 9.46 -23.45 33.28
CA LYS A 203 9.00 -24.34 32.19
C LYS A 203 10.02 -24.46 31.05
N ARG A 204 11.17 -23.79 31.13
CA ARG A 204 12.20 -23.81 30.07
C ARG A 204 12.64 -25.24 29.77
N CYS A 205 12.65 -25.61 28.49
CA CYS A 205 12.93 -26.96 28.02
C CYS A 205 14.16 -26.96 27.11
N LEU A 206 15.28 -27.51 27.60
CA LEU A 206 16.52 -27.60 26.81
C LEU A 206 16.41 -28.56 25.64
N GLU A 207 15.63 -29.63 25.78
CA GLU A 207 15.36 -30.57 24.69
C GLU A 207 14.67 -29.87 23.52
N LEU A 208 13.66 -29.04 23.80
CA LEU A 208 12.97 -28.24 22.77
C LEU A 208 13.93 -27.26 22.07
N ARG A 209 14.86 -26.63 22.81
CA ARG A 209 15.89 -25.77 22.20
C ARG A 209 16.83 -26.57 21.28
N ARG A 210 17.18 -27.80 21.64
CA ARG A 210 17.98 -28.69 20.77
C ARG A 210 17.21 -29.11 19.52
N GLU A 211 15.92 -29.40 19.63
CA GLU A 211 15.05 -29.67 18.46
C GLU A 211 15.01 -28.48 17.49
N TRP A 212 15.10 -27.26 18.02
CA TRP A 212 15.21 -26.04 17.23
C TRP A 212 16.59 -25.81 16.60
N GLY A 213 17.59 -26.62 16.97
CA GLY A 213 18.96 -26.54 16.46
C GLY A 213 19.87 -25.62 17.26
N ILE A 214 19.48 -25.22 18.48
CA ILE A 214 20.26 -24.35 19.36
C ILE A 214 21.29 -25.18 20.14
N LYS A 215 22.56 -24.76 20.10
CA LYS A 215 23.70 -25.38 20.79
C LYS A 215 23.76 -24.93 22.25
N ASP A 216 23.60 -25.87 23.17
CA ASP A 216 23.71 -25.61 24.61
C ASP A 216 25.16 -25.35 25.05
N ARG A 217 25.43 -24.26 25.79
CA ARG A 217 26.55 -24.20 26.76
C ARG A 217 26.16 -23.56 28.11
N SER A 218 26.21 -24.41 29.14
CA SER A 218 26.37 -24.20 30.59
C SER A 218 25.43 -23.29 31.42
N SER A 219 24.60 -23.97 32.23
CA SER A 219 24.46 -23.85 33.71
C SER A 219 24.04 -22.54 34.39
N ARG A 220 23.57 -21.50 33.70
CA ARG A 220 22.98 -20.32 34.40
C ARG A 220 21.53 -20.51 34.87
N CYS A 221 20.78 -21.47 34.30
CA CYS A 221 19.39 -21.72 34.72
C CYS A 221 19.28 -22.34 36.12
N ASP A 222 20.31 -23.04 36.60
CA ASP A 222 20.31 -23.66 37.94
C ASP A 222 20.39 -22.62 39.08
N GLN A 223 20.62 -21.34 38.78
CA GLN A 223 20.68 -20.27 39.78
C GLN A 223 19.37 -19.48 39.95
N TRP A 224 18.36 -19.70 39.09
CA TRP A 224 17.03 -19.08 39.23
C TRP A 224 16.08 -19.89 40.13
N THR A 225 16.60 -20.86 40.89
CA THR A 225 15.85 -21.51 41.95
C THR A 225 15.81 -20.64 43.20
N SER A 226 14.64 -20.04 43.41
CA SER A 226 13.99 -19.80 44.70
C SER A 226 14.82 -19.18 45.85
N LYS A 227 14.96 -17.85 45.85
CA LYS A 227 14.97 -17.12 47.13
C LYS A 227 14.02 -15.92 47.08
N ARG A 228 12.83 -16.13 47.66
CA ARG A 228 11.78 -15.17 48.07
C ARG A 228 10.73 -14.81 47.00
N GLY A 229 9.63 -15.58 46.99
CA GLY A 229 8.24 -15.11 47.18
C GLY A 229 7.66 -13.94 46.39
N HIS A 230 8.34 -13.35 45.42
CA HIS A 230 7.80 -12.30 44.54
C HIS A 230 7.66 -12.83 43.12
N PRO A 231 6.59 -12.45 42.38
CA PRO A 231 6.56 -12.68 40.93
C PRO A 231 7.80 -12.00 40.34
N LEU A 232 8.60 -12.77 39.62
CA LEU A 232 9.77 -12.29 38.91
C LEU A 232 9.27 -11.26 37.90
N THR A 233 9.38 -9.97 38.21
CA THR A 233 9.32 -8.93 37.18
C THR A 233 10.32 -9.33 36.10
N PRO A 234 9.97 -9.18 34.80
CA PRO A 234 10.92 -9.41 33.73
C PRO A 234 12.24 -8.69 34.05
N PRO A 235 13.40 -9.26 33.69
CA PRO A 235 14.64 -8.50 33.78
C PRO A 235 14.47 -7.16 33.04
N PRO A 236 15.10 -6.07 33.53
CA PRO A 236 15.16 -4.81 32.81
C PRO A 236 15.52 -5.05 31.34
N SER A 237 14.91 -4.33 30.41
CA SER A 237 15.37 -4.33 29.02
C SER A 237 16.88 -4.05 29.00
N PRO A 238 17.68 -4.79 28.22
CA PRO A 238 19.10 -4.48 28.09
C PRO A 238 19.27 -3.05 27.59
N THR A 239 20.29 -2.35 28.09
CA THR A 239 20.58 -0.96 27.69
C THR A 239 20.74 -0.89 26.18
N PRO A 240 20.07 0.06 25.48
CA PRO A 240 20.26 0.24 24.05
C PRO A 240 21.75 0.38 23.72
N LEU A 241 22.21 -0.32 22.69
CA LEU A 241 23.55 -0.11 22.15
C LEU A 241 23.62 1.33 21.62
N ASN A 242 24.73 2.04 21.87
CA ASN A 242 24.96 3.34 21.26
C ASN A 242 24.94 3.19 19.73
N GLU A 243 24.32 4.14 19.01
CA GLU A 243 24.32 4.18 17.54
C GLU A 243 25.74 3.91 16.99
N GLY A 244 25.86 2.93 16.09
CA GLY A 244 27.14 2.51 15.52
C GLY A 244 27.93 1.46 16.31
N SER A 245 27.41 0.96 17.44
CA SER A 245 28.04 -0.14 18.17
C SER A 245 27.61 -1.50 17.58
N PRO A 246 28.54 -2.41 17.26
CA PRO A 246 28.17 -3.74 16.77
C PRO A 246 27.31 -4.50 17.78
N ALA A 247 26.20 -5.07 17.32
CA ALA A 247 25.36 -5.93 18.15
C ALA A 247 26.09 -7.25 18.43
N TYR A 248 26.51 -7.43 19.70
CA TYR A 248 27.21 -8.63 20.13
C TYR A 248 26.26 -9.53 20.91
N TRP A 249 25.90 -10.67 20.33
CA TRP A 249 25.26 -11.77 21.05
C TRP A 249 26.32 -12.83 21.32
N SER A 250 26.63 -13.10 22.59
CA SER A 250 27.58 -14.15 22.94
C SER A 250 26.96 -15.56 22.81
N GLU A 251 25.65 -15.66 22.59
CA GLU A 251 24.87 -16.91 22.61
C GLU A 251 23.80 -16.92 21.50
N GLU A 252 23.40 -18.11 21.05
CA GLU A 252 22.32 -18.31 20.07
C GLU A 252 20.95 -17.92 20.67
N CYS A 253 20.34 -16.87 20.12
CA CYS A 253 19.11 -16.23 20.61
C CYS A 253 17.84 -16.77 19.92
N VAL A 254 16.74 -16.94 20.65
CA VAL A 254 15.43 -17.32 20.09
C VAL A 254 14.43 -16.17 20.23
N ILE A 255 13.97 -15.66 19.09
CA ILE A 255 12.88 -14.68 18.99
C ILE A 255 11.58 -15.45 18.80
N LEU A 256 10.59 -15.21 19.65
CA LEU A 256 9.30 -15.89 19.61
C LEU A 256 8.17 -14.94 19.23
N TYR A 257 7.34 -15.35 18.27
CA TYR A 257 5.97 -14.88 18.13
C TYR A 257 5.00 -16.01 18.52
N ALA A 258 3.96 -15.69 19.28
CA ALA A 258 2.89 -16.63 19.61
C ALA A 258 1.52 -16.00 19.34
N GLY A 259 0.66 -16.71 18.63
CA GLY A 259 -0.67 -16.22 18.25
C GLY A 259 -1.19 -16.79 16.95
N ARG A 260 -2.39 -16.38 16.54
CA ARG A 260 -2.91 -16.74 15.21
C ARG A 260 -2.00 -16.14 14.13
N LEU A 261 -1.63 -16.92 13.12
CA LEU A 261 -0.88 -16.44 11.97
C LEU A 261 -1.86 -15.85 10.96
N SER A 262 -2.26 -14.61 11.21
CA SER A 262 -3.23 -13.89 10.40
C SER A 262 -2.72 -12.52 10.02
N TYR A 263 -3.19 -12.02 8.88
CA TYR A 263 -2.63 -10.84 8.24
C TYR A 263 -2.67 -9.63 9.17
N GLU A 264 -3.80 -9.37 9.83
CA GLU A 264 -4.05 -8.25 10.74
C GLU A 264 -3.09 -8.17 11.95
N LYS A 265 -2.29 -9.21 12.18
CA LYS A 265 -1.28 -9.25 13.24
C LYS A 265 0.03 -8.58 12.85
N ASN A 266 0.17 -8.08 11.63
CA ASN A 266 1.34 -7.33 11.14
C ASN A 266 2.65 -8.15 11.18
N LEU A 267 2.56 -9.44 10.84
CA LEU A 267 3.68 -10.38 10.97
C LEU A 267 4.76 -10.20 9.90
N ARG A 268 4.39 -9.65 8.73
CA ARG A 268 5.35 -9.32 7.67
C ARG A 268 6.34 -8.24 8.12
N PHE A 269 5.85 -7.18 8.77
CA PHE A 269 6.72 -6.13 9.36
C PHE A 269 7.77 -6.74 10.30
N MET A 270 7.42 -7.76 11.07
CA MET A 270 8.38 -8.45 11.93
C MET A 270 9.45 -9.21 11.13
N ILE A 271 9.06 -9.90 10.05
CA ILE A 271 10.00 -10.61 9.17
C ILE A 271 10.91 -9.62 8.44
N ASP A 272 10.37 -8.50 7.95
CA ASP A 272 11.16 -7.44 7.30
C ASP A 272 12.13 -6.78 8.29
N SER A 273 11.70 -6.50 9.52
CA SER A 273 12.56 -5.99 10.59
C SER A 273 13.67 -6.97 10.96
N TYR A 274 13.39 -8.27 10.88
CA TYR A 274 14.39 -9.31 11.10
C TYR A 274 15.46 -9.29 10.00
N SER A 275 15.12 -9.02 8.73
CA SER A 275 16.14 -8.84 7.67
C SER A 275 17.12 -7.72 8.02
N SER A 276 16.61 -6.56 8.44
CA SER A 276 17.46 -5.44 8.87
C SER A 276 18.33 -5.80 10.09
N LEU A 277 17.83 -6.64 11.00
CA LEU A 277 18.62 -7.17 12.10
C LEU A 277 19.82 -7.99 11.60
N LEU A 278 19.64 -8.83 10.57
CA LEU A 278 20.74 -9.61 10.00
C LEU A 278 21.86 -8.71 9.46
N ASP A 279 21.50 -7.60 8.81
CA ASP A 279 22.47 -6.64 8.24
C ASP A 279 23.30 -5.94 9.33
N MET A 280 22.78 -5.87 10.57
CA MET A 280 23.43 -5.23 11.71
C MET A 280 24.30 -6.20 12.54
N LEU A 281 24.25 -7.51 12.29
CA LEU A 281 25.05 -8.50 13.01
C LEU A 281 26.48 -8.54 12.47
N VAL A 282 27.47 -8.59 13.37
CA VAL A 282 28.87 -8.84 12.99
C VAL A 282 29.00 -10.28 12.47
N GLU A 283 29.86 -10.53 11.48
CA GLU A 283 30.06 -11.86 10.85
C GLU A 283 30.29 -13.02 11.85
N SER A 284 30.84 -12.74 13.04
CA SER A 284 31.09 -13.74 14.08
C SER A 284 29.92 -14.00 15.03
N ALA A 285 28.83 -13.23 14.95
CA ALA A 285 27.70 -13.34 15.86
C ALA A 285 26.74 -14.46 15.41
N PRO A 286 26.23 -15.29 16.35
CA PRO A 286 25.23 -16.30 16.02
C PRO A 286 23.92 -15.64 15.57
N THR A 287 23.38 -16.13 14.45
CA THR A 287 22.10 -15.66 13.92
C THR A 287 20.94 -16.07 14.83
N PRO A 288 20.07 -15.14 15.29
CA PRO A 288 18.93 -15.49 16.13
C PRO A 288 17.95 -16.41 15.42
N LEU A 289 17.42 -17.46 16.05
CA LEU A 289 16.36 -18.26 15.46
C LEU A 289 15.00 -17.59 15.68
N PHE A 290 14.18 -17.54 14.63
CA PHE A 290 12.83 -17.01 14.73
C PHE A 290 11.79 -18.14 14.83
N VAL A 291 11.00 -18.19 15.90
CA VAL A 291 10.00 -19.23 16.15
C VAL A 291 8.59 -18.62 16.10
N PHE A 292 7.74 -19.20 15.26
CA PHE A 292 6.31 -18.90 15.16
C PHE A 292 5.50 -20.01 15.81
N ALA A 293 4.93 -19.71 16.98
CA ALA A 293 4.02 -20.57 17.74
C ALA A 293 2.56 -20.26 17.41
N GLY A 294 2.05 -20.87 16.35
CA GLY A 294 0.65 -20.73 15.95
C GLY A 294 0.37 -21.22 14.54
N ASP A 295 -0.88 -21.08 14.14
CA ASP A 295 -1.35 -21.39 12.80
C ASP A 295 -2.40 -20.35 12.33
N GLY A 296 -2.68 -20.31 11.03
CA GLY A 296 -3.64 -19.39 10.45
C GLY A 296 -3.46 -19.15 8.95
N PRO A 297 -4.34 -18.34 8.36
CA PRO A 297 -4.40 -18.14 6.90
C PRO A 297 -3.15 -17.50 6.30
N ALA A 298 -2.31 -16.82 7.10
CA ALA A 298 -1.07 -16.21 6.63
C ALA A 298 0.14 -17.15 6.70
N ARG A 299 -0.01 -18.38 7.22
CA ARG A 299 1.13 -19.28 7.45
C ARG A 299 1.94 -19.55 6.18
N GLY A 300 1.27 -19.93 5.09
CA GLY A 300 1.93 -20.30 3.83
C GLY A 300 2.78 -19.15 3.27
N SER A 301 2.23 -17.94 3.23
CA SER A 301 2.93 -16.75 2.74
C SER A 301 4.08 -16.31 3.66
N LEU A 302 3.95 -16.47 4.98
CA LEU A 302 5.03 -16.17 5.93
C LEU A 302 6.18 -17.19 5.82
N GLU A 303 5.88 -18.47 5.65
CA GLU A 303 6.89 -19.52 5.42
C GLU A 303 7.68 -19.25 4.14
N GLU A 304 6.98 -18.90 3.05
CA GLU A 304 7.61 -18.54 1.77
C GLU A 304 8.47 -17.28 1.88
N LEU A 305 7.97 -16.23 2.54
CA LEU A 305 8.72 -15.00 2.77
C LEU A 305 10.00 -15.25 3.58
N CYS A 306 9.94 -16.10 4.61
CA CYS A 306 11.14 -16.47 5.38
C CYS A 306 12.15 -17.23 4.51
N ARG A 307 11.71 -18.16 3.66
CA ARG A 307 12.61 -18.88 2.72
C ARG A 307 13.25 -17.93 1.73
N PHE A 308 12.46 -17.04 1.12
CA PHE A 308 12.91 -16.05 0.16
C PHE A 308 13.98 -15.11 0.76
N LYS A 309 13.78 -14.67 2.01
CA LYS A 309 14.74 -13.82 2.74
C LYS A 309 15.87 -14.58 3.44
N SER A 310 15.95 -15.91 3.27
CA SER A 310 16.92 -16.77 3.96
C SER A 310 16.91 -16.60 5.50
N ILE A 311 15.72 -16.33 6.07
CA ILE A 311 15.54 -16.15 7.51
C ILE A 311 15.41 -17.52 8.18
N PRO A 312 16.21 -17.83 9.21
CA PRO A 312 16.09 -19.08 9.96
C PRO A 312 14.82 -19.05 10.82
N ALA A 313 13.73 -19.60 10.28
CA ALA A 313 12.43 -19.64 10.92
C ALA A 313 11.92 -21.06 11.21
N ARG A 314 11.20 -21.24 12.32
CA ARG A 314 10.47 -22.46 12.68
C ARG A 314 9.00 -22.18 12.91
N PHE A 315 8.13 -22.93 12.23
CA PHE A 315 6.68 -22.84 12.39
C PHE A 315 6.17 -24.08 13.12
N THR A 316 5.80 -23.94 14.39
CA THR A 316 5.42 -25.08 15.23
C THR A 316 3.98 -25.54 15.00
N GLY A 317 3.16 -24.72 14.34
CA GLY A 317 1.71 -24.90 14.30
C GLY A 317 1.05 -24.57 15.64
N HIS A 318 -0.20 -24.99 15.80
CA HIS A 318 -0.97 -24.72 17.01
C HIS A 318 -0.43 -25.47 18.24
N LEU A 319 -0.04 -24.74 19.28
CA LEU A 319 0.38 -25.27 20.57
C LEU A 319 -0.62 -24.92 21.67
N SER A 320 -0.76 -25.80 22.66
CA SER A 320 -1.63 -25.59 23.82
C SER A 320 -1.04 -26.19 25.11
N GLY A 321 -1.58 -25.78 26.26
CA GLY A 321 -1.21 -26.34 27.56
C GLY A 321 0.30 -26.26 27.85
N GLU A 322 0.86 -27.36 28.34
CA GLU A 322 2.28 -27.43 28.74
C GLU A 322 3.24 -27.21 27.56
N GLN A 323 2.88 -27.61 26.34
CA GLN A 323 3.72 -27.39 25.16
C GLN A 323 3.87 -25.90 24.83
N LEU A 324 2.77 -25.14 24.93
CA LEU A 324 2.80 -23.70 24.73
C LEU A 324 3.63 -23.01 25.82
N ALA A 325 3.46 -23.40 27.09
CA ALA A 325 4.24 -22.87 28.20
C ALA A 325 5.74 -23.15 28.05
N LYS A 326 6.11 -24.37 27.64
CA LYS A 326 7.50 -24.73 27.31
C LYS A 326 8.05 -23.87 26.17
N CYS A 327 7.24 -23.61 25.14
CA CYS A 327 7.64 -22.77 24.01
C CYS A 327 8.00 -21.35 24.46
N TYR A 328 7.14 -20.68 25.24
CA TYR A 328 7.45 -19.36 25.81
C TYR A 328 8.71 -19.39 26.68
N ALA A 329 8.80 -20.28 27.67
CA ALA A 329 9.93 -20.30 28.60
C ALA A 329 11.27 -20.69 27.93
N SER A 330 11.21 -21.32 26.75
CA SER A 330 12.37 -21.71 25.96
C SER A 330 12.82 -20.66 24.94
N ALA A 331 12.10 -19.55 24.78
CA ALA A 331 12.52 -18.40 23.99
C ALA A 331 13.41 -17.44 24.81
N ASP A 332 13.95 -16.42 24.14
CA ASP A 332 14.81 -15.40 24.77
C ASP A 332 14.22 -13.98 24.61
N VAL A 333 13.49 -13.72 23.53
CA VAL A 333 12.74 -12.47 23.30
C VAL A 333 11.35 -12.79 22.77
N PHE A 334 10.33 -12.07 23.22
CA PHE A 334 8.99 -12.13 22.62
C PHE A 334 8.74 -10.93 21.72
N ALA A 335 8.45 -11.18 20.44
CA ALA A 335 8.16 -10.15 19.47
C ALA A 335 6.65 -10.05 19.21
N PHE A 336 6.12 -8.83 19.23
CA PHE A 336 4.67 -8.59 19.13
C PHE A 336 4.33 -7.34 18.30
N PRO A 337 4.04 -7.47 16.99
CA PRO A 337 4.01 -6.35 16.06
C PRO A 337 2.58 -5.86 15.81
N SER A 338 1.58 -6.38 16.53
CA SER A 338 0.17 -6.09 16.28
C SER A 338 -0.24 -4.73 16.85
N TYR A 339 -0.98 -3.96 16.06
CA TYR A 339 -1.53 -2.65 16.45
C TYR A 339 -3.03 -2.66 16.75
N THR A 340 -3.69 -3.81 16.61
CA THR A 340 -5.16 -3.93 16.72
C THR A 340 -5.63 -4.71 17.95
N GLU A 341 -4.75 -4.91 18.92
CA GLU A 341 -5.06 -5.67 20.12
C GLU A 341 -5.86 -4.85 21.11
N THR A 342 -6.86 -5.49 21.73
CA THR A 342 -7.62 -4.87 22.82
C THR A 342 -7.03 -5.21 24.19
N PHE A 343 -6.22 -6.26 24.29
CA PHE A 343 -5.55 -6.63 25.55
C PHE A 343 -4.16 -7.21 25.36
N GLY A 344 -3.91 -8.07 24.36
CA GLY A 344 -2.60 -8.71 24.19
C GLY A 344 -2.31 -9.82 25.21
N GLN A 345 -3.18 -10.82 25.36
CA GLN A 345 -2.98 -11.92 26.33
C GLN A 345 -1.64 -12.65 26.19
N VAL A 346 -1.16 -12.81 24.95
CA VAL A 346 0.12 -13.44 24.65
C VAL A 346 1.31 -12.65 25.21
N VAL A 347 1.17 -11.33 25.38
CA VAL A 347 2.17 -10.47 26.03
C VAL A 347 2.23 -10.80 27.53
N LEU A 348 1.09 -11.02 28.21
CA LEU A 348 1.10 -11.48 29.61
C LEU A 348 1.70 -12.88 29.77
N GLU A 349 1.41 -13.81 28.87
CA GLU A 349 2.00 -15.16 28.86
C GLU A 349 3.53 -15.11 28.70
N ALA A 350 4.02 -14.24 27.81
CA ALA A 350 5.44 -13.98 27.62
C ALA A 350 6.09 -13.36 28.87
N LEU A 351 5.48 -12.30 29.44
CA LEU A 351 5.96 -11.66 30.67
C LEU A 351 6.02 -12.63 31.84
N ALA A 352 4.98 -13.47 32.03
CA ALA A 352 4.95 -14.50 33.08
C ALA A 352 6.05 -15.55 32.88
N SER A 353 6.39 -15.87 31.64
CA SER A 353 7.47 -16.77 31.29
C SER A 353 8.86 -16.14 31.41
N GLY A 354 8.94 -14.85 31.76
CA GLY A 354 10.19 -14.11 31.97
C GLY A 354 10.80 -13.52 30.70
N LEU A 355 10.04 -13.45 29.60
CA LEU A 355 10.54 -12.90 28.34
C LEU A 355 10.48 -11.36 28.31
N PRO A 356 11.57 -10.68 27.91
CA PRO A 356 11.48 -9.28 27.51
C PRO A 356 10.68 -9.18 26.20
N ILE A 357 9.89 -8.11 26.08
CA ILE A 357 9.00 -7.90 24.94
C ILE A 357 9.60 -6.88 23.97
N VAL A 358 9.58 -7.17 22.68
CA VAL A 358 9.78 -6.17 21.62
C VAL A 358 8.44 -6.03 20.92
N GLY A 359 7.76 -4.89 21.08
CA GLY A 359 6.42 -4.74 20.53
C GLY A 359 6.05 -3.31 20.21
N LEU A 360 5.00 -3.13 19.42
CA LEU A 360 4.54 -1.80 19.04
C LEU A 360 3.93 -1.06 20.24
N ASP A 361 4.11 0.26 20.28
CA ASP A 361 3.35 1.15 21.17
C ASP A 361 1.91 1.31 20.70
N ALA A 362 1.11 0.26 20.93
CA ALA A 362 -0.29 0.17 20.52
C ALA A 362 -1.20 -0.28 21.68
N ASP A 363 -2.51 -0.23 21.43
CA ASP A 363 -3.51 -0.69 22.38
C ASP A 363 -3.30 -2.16 22.77
N GLY A 364 -3.61 -2.50 24.03
CA GLY A 364 -3.30 -3.80 24.61
C GLY A 364 -1.84 -3.92 25.06
N THR A 365 -0.87 -3.75 24.16
CA THR A 365 0.56 -3.88 24.50
C THR A 365 1.01 -2.79 25.48
N ARG A 366 0.72 -1.52 25.20
CA ARG A 366 1.09 -0.37 26.02
C ARG A 366 0.57 -0.43 27.45
N ASP A 367 -0.59 -1.04 27.66
CA ASP A 367 -1.18 -1.15 29.00
C ASP A 367 -0.48 -2.22 29.86
N LEU A 368 0.21 -3.17 29.24
CA LEU A 368 0.80 -4.34 29.91
C LEU A 368 2.30 -4.20 30.17
N VAL A 369 3.00 -3.35 29.42
CA VAL A 369 4.46 -3.23 29.48
C VAL A 369 4.91 -1.83 29.87
N GLN A 370 6.14 -1.72 30.33
CA GLN A 370 6.83 -0.45 30.55
C GLN A 370 8.04 -0.39 29.61
N HIS A 371 8.07 0.62 28.76
CA HIS A 371 9.21 0.91 27.88
C HIS A 371 10.53 0.93 28.67
N GLU A 372 11.59 0.36 28.11
CA GLU A 372 12.94 0.21 28.69
C GLU A 372 13.03 -0.58 30.00
N ARG A 373 11.91 -1.12 30.52
CA ARG A 373 11.89 -1.92 31.75
C ARG A 373 11.45 -3.35 31.52
N THR A 374 10.31 -3.55 30.86
CA THR A 374 9.79 -4.90 30.56
C THR A 374 9.64 -5.12 29.07
N ALA A 375 9.73 -4.04 28.29
CA ALA A 375 9.63 -4.09 26.84
C ALA A 375 10.45 -2.98 26.17
N GLN A 376 10.96 -3.26 24.98
CA GLN A 376 11.25 -2.21 24.02
C GLN A 376 9.95 -1.93 23.25
N GLN A 377 9.26 -0.85 23.62
CA GLN A 377 8.13 -0.36 22.84
C GLN A 377 8.64 0.43 21.64
N VAL A 378 8.26 0.01 20.43
CA VAL A 378 8.64 0.66 19.20
C VAL A 378 7.49 1.55 18.75
N GLN A 379 7.78 2.83 18.57
CA GLN A 379 6.88 3.74 17.87
C GLN A 379 7.12 3.57 16.38
N THR A 380 6.10 3.18 15.63
CA THR A 380 6.11 3.41 14.18
C THR A 380 5.93 4.90 13.93
N PRO A 381 6.61 5.51 12.94
CA PRO A 381 6.30 6.87 12.52
C PRO A 381 4.79 7.04 12.27
N LEU A 382 4.26 8.21 12.61
CA LEU A 382 2.86 8.54 12.88
C LEU A 382 1.78 7.97 11.91
N HIS A 383 0.65 7.56 12.52
CA HIS A 383 -0.75 7.53 12.04
C HIS A 383 -1.42 6.16 11.79
N LEU A 384 -2.04 5.62 12.85
CA LEU A 384 -3.22 4.74 12.74
C LEU A 384 -4.41 5.19 13.60
N ASN A 385 -4.47 6.48 13.99
CA ASN A 385 -5.67 7.04 14.62
C ASN A 385 -6.09 8.36 13.96
N PRO A 386 -7.10 8.36 13.08
CA PRO A 386 -7.58 9.58 12.40
C PRO A 386 -8.27 10.59 13.32
N ASN A 387 -8.44 10.32 14.62
CA ASN A 387 -9.10 11.23 15.56
C ASN A 387 -8.17 12.22 16.28
N PHE A 388 -6.85 12.12 16.13
CA PHE A 388 -5.91 13.04 16.80
C PHE A 388 -5.67 14.36 16.04
N ALA A 389 -6.11 14.48 14.79
CA ALA A 389 -5.90 15.67 13.96
C ALA A 389 -6.76 16.91 14.35
N ARG A 390 -7.48 16.91 15.48
CA ARG A 390 -8.36 18.03 15.85
C ARG A 390 -8.01 18.84 17.09
N HIS A 391 -7.10 18.42 17.96
CA HIS A 391 -6.91 19.14 19.23
C HIS A 391 -5.45 19.39 19.59
N GLY A 392 -5.05 20.66 19.39
CA GLY A 392 -4.09 21.45 20.17
C GLY A 392 -2.90 20.73 20.80
N LEU A 393 -1.72 20.97 20.22
CA LEU A 393 -0.41 20.69 20.80
C LEU A 393 -0.30 21.29 22.22
N HIS A 394 0.00 20.45 23.20
CA HIS A 394 0.65 20.88 24.44
C HIS A 394 2.19 20.85 24.22
N PRO A 395 2.97 21.84 24.66
CA PRO A 395 4.21 22.22 23.96
C PRO A 395 5.48 21.40 24.25
N ASN A 396 5.45 20.28 24.98
CA ASN A 396 6.67 19.71 25.57
C ASN A 396 6.94 18.22 25.27
N VAL A 397 6.55 17.73 24.10
CA VAL A 397 7.05 16.44 23.58
C VAL A 397 7.80 16.71 22.29
N THR A 398 9.13 16.78 22.39
CA THR A 398 10.05 16.76 21.26
C THR A 398 9.85 15.47 20.47
N ALA A 399 9.20 15.58 19.31
CA ALA A 399 9.24 14.55 18.29
C ALA A 399 10.71 14.23 17.97
N TYR A 400 11.09 12.95 18.00
CA TYR A 400 12.34 12.51 17.39
C TYR A 400 12.36 13.04 15.95
N GLY A 401 13.37 13.87 15.67
CA GLY A 401 13.32 14.85 14.61
C GLY A 401 13.15 14.25 13.21
N ALA A 402 12.20 14.81 12.47
CA ALA A 402 12.41 15.09 11.06
C ALA A 402 12.45 16.62 10.92
N ASN A 403 13.47 17.24 11.52
CA ASN A 403 13.99 18.45 10.90
C ASN A 403 14.44 17.98 9.51
N VAL A 404 13.85 18.55 8.46
CA VAL A 404 14.37 18.42 7.11
C VAL A 404 15.84 18.85 7.18
N GLN A 405 16.77 17.87 7.22
CA GLN A 405 18.17 18.19 7.07
C GLN A 405 18.29 18.71 5.65
N HIS A 406 18.56 19.99 5.50
CA HIS A 406 18.95 20.53 4.21
C HIS A 406 20.27 19.87 3.83
N LEU A 407 20.18 18.90 2.92
CA LEU A 407 21.31 18.16 2.44
C LEU A 407 21.70 18.69 1.06
N ASP A 408 23.00 18.68 0.80
CA ASP A 408 23.50 18.84 -0.55
C ASP A 408 23.53 17.46 -1.23
N LEU A 409 22.96 17.37 -2.42
CA LEU A 409 23.00 16.17 -3.26
C LEU A 409 24.44 15.70 -3.48
N SER A 410 25.39 16.62 -3.66
CA SER A 410 26.79 16.27 -3.93
C SER A 410 27.46 15.52 -2.77
N SER A 411 26.92 15.67 -1.55
CA SER A 411 27.41 15.05 -0.31
C SER A 411 26.95 13.61 -0.10
N LEU A 412 26.03 13.10 -0.94
CA LEU A 412 25.49 11.76 -0.80
C LEU A 412 26.55 10.68 -1.06
N SER A 413 26.48 9.61 -0.26
CA SER A 413 27.40 8.47 -0.35
C SER A 413 27.15 7.63 -1.60
N VAL A 414 28.22 6.99 -2.10
CA VAL A 414 28.14 5.96 -3.15
C VAL A 414 27.86 4.58 -2.55
N ASP A 415 28.25 4.36 -1.30
CA ASP A 415 28.21 3.04 -0.64
C ASP A 415 26.89 2.75 0.06
N GLY A 416 26.10 3.79 0.40
CA GLY A 416 24.86 3.64 1.15
C GLY A 416 23.79 4.65 0.76
N PHE A 417 22.54 4.33 1.13
CA PHE A 417 21.40 5.23 0.94
C PHE A 417 21.30 6.24 2.08
N THR A 418 21.03 7.49 1.73
CA THR A 418 20.54 8.51 2.65
C THR A 418 19.02 8.50 2.62
N VAL A 419 18.40 8.43 3.80
CA VAL A 419 16.94 8.37 3.96
C VAL A 419 16.41 9.74 4.38
N ALA A 420 15.38 10.20 3.68
CA ALA A 420 14.66 11.43 3.96
C ALA A 420 13.17 11.15 4.15
N GLY A 421 12.55 11.79 5.14
CA GLY A 421 11.13 11.71 5.41
C GLY A 421 10.51 13.10 5.52
N HIS A 422 9.19 13.18 5.52
CA HIS A 422 8.48 14.45 5.64
C HIS A 422 7.28 14.34 6.57
N GLN A 423 7.08 15.35 7.43
CA GLN A 423 6.04 15.34 8.48
C GLN A 423 4.61 15.22 7.94
N SER A 424 4.34 15.77 6.74
CA SER A 424 3.02 15.65 6.10
C SER A 424 2.80 14.30 5.40
N PHE A 425 3.86 13.49 5.24
CA PHE A 425 3.81 12.17 4.60
C PHE A 425 4.53 11.11 5.46
N PRO A 426 4.04 10.82 6.68
CA PRO A 426 4.75 9.95 7.62
C PRO A 426 4.81 8.47 7.19
N SER A 427 3.97 8.07 6.24
CA SER A 427 4.01 6.75 5.59
C SER A 427 4.99 6.66 4.42
N HIS A 428 5.64 7.77 4.04
CA HIS A 428 6.50 7.86 2.86
C HIS A 428 7.93 8.27 3.25
N GLN A 429 8.91 7.65 2.60
CA GLN A 429 10.32 8.01 2.74
C GLN A 429 11.01 7.97 1.39
N VAL A 430 11.99 8.84 1.17
CA VAL A 430 12.83 8.83 -0.02
C VAL A 430 14.23 8.40 0.38
N ARG A 431 14.71 7.32 -0.21
CA ARG A 431 16.08 6.83 -0.06
C ARG A 431 16.86 7.12 -1.32
N VAL A 432 17.96 7.83 -1.21
CA VAL A 432 18.77 8.24 -2.37
C VAL A 432 20.24 8.02 -2.11
N LYS A 433 20.96 7.58 -3.14
CA LYS A 433 22.41 7.42 -3.13
C LYS A 433 23.01 8.02 -4.39
N ARG A 434 24.30 8.34 -4.33
CA ARG A 434 25.08 8.70 -5.52
C ARG A 434 25.50 7.43 -6.25
N VAL A 435 25.49 7.47 -7.58
CA VAL A 435 25.94 6.39 -8.45
C VAL A 435 27.20 6.83 -9.17
N LYS A 436 28.27 6.05 -9.05
CA LYS A 436 29.57 6.35 -9.66
C LYS A 436 29.70 5.65 -11.01
N ASP A 437 30.32 6.32 -11.98
CA ASP A 437 30.70 5.76 -13.29
C ASP A 437 29.52 5.13 -14.07
N PHE A 438 28.34 5.75 -14.01
CA PHE A 438 27.12 5.23 -14.61
C PHE A 438 26.55 6.17 -15.66
N CYS A 439 26.41 5.69 -16.90
CA CYS A 439 25.75 6.35 -18.03
C CYS A 439 26.42 7.65 -18.53
N ASP A 440 26.48 8.69 -17.70
CA ASP A 440 27.03 10.01 -18.02
C ASP A 440 28.20 10.34 -17.08
N PRO A 441 29.47 10.29 -17.55
CA PRO A 441 30.62 10.58 -16.71
C PRO A 441 30.85 12.09 -16.45
N THR A 442 30.05 12.98 -17.04
CA THR A 442 30.24 14.44 -16.95
C THR A 442 29.39 15.10 -15.87
N VAL A 443 28.39 14.41 -15.35
CA VAL A 443 27.45 14.93 -14.34
C VAL A 443 27.35 13.99 -13.14
N ASN A 444 26.80 14.48 -12.03
CA ASN A 444 26.46 13.58 -10.93
C ASN A 444 25.18 12.81 -11.24
N VAL A 445 25.20 11.53 -10.87
CA VAL A 445 24.09 10.60 -11.08
C VAL A 445 23.67 10.04 -9.73
N TYR A 446 22.36 9.87 -9.57
CA TYR A 446 21.76 9.38 -8.35
C TYR A 446 20.69 8.34 -8.68
N SER A 447 20.50 7.40 -7.77
CA SER A 447 19.41 6.44 -7.82
C SER A 447 18.80 6.29 -6.45
N GLY A 448 17.56 5.79 -6.42
CA GLY A 448 16.84 5.72 -5.16
C GLY A 448 15.50 5.06 -5.25
N TYR A 449 14.81 5.11 -4.10
CA TYR A 449 13.48 4.61 -3.91
C TYR A 449 12.61 5.66 -3.22
N LEU A 450 11.37 5.80 -3.65
CA LEU A 450 10.30 6.23 -2.78
C LEU A 450 9.73 4.98 -2.09
N ASP A 451 9.93 4.88 -0.80
CA ASP A 451 9.28 3.90 0.05
C ASP A 451 7.89 4.43 0.45
N VAL A 452 6.86 3.62 0.23
CA VAL A 452 5.46 3.93 0.51
C VAL A 452 4.90 2.91 1.51
N ASP A 453 3.95 3.34 2.32
CA ASP A 453 3.30 2.53 3.36
C ASP A 453 4.33 1.90 4.32
N TYR A 454 5.24 2.73 4.84
CA TYR A 454 6.30 2.32 5.77
C TYR A 454 7.26 1.27 5.18
N GLY A 455 7.53 1.36 3.87
CA GLY A 455 8.42 0.46 3.16
C GLY A 455 7.76 -0.84 2.69
N ALA A 456 6.43 -0.91 2.66
CA ALA A 456 5.74 -2.03 2.03
C ALA A 456 5.86 -2.01 0.50
N LYS A 457 6.05 -0.81 -0.08
CA LYS A 457 6.08 -0.55 -1.53
C LYS A 457 7.30 0.32 -1.83
N HIS A 458 7.96 0.09 -2.97
CA HIS A 458 9.16 0.83 -3.38
C HIS A 458 9.05 1.25 -4.85
N LEU A 459 9.06 2.55 -5.12
CA LEU A 459 9.11 3.10 -6.49
C LEU A 459 10.55 3.52 -6.79
N PHE A 460 11.16 2.94 -7.81
CA PHE A 460 12.54 3.22 -8.16
C PHE A 460 12.66 4.52 -8.97
N PHE A 461 13.76 5.25 -8.80
CA PHE A 461 14.05 6.39 -9.67
C PHE A 461 15.54 6.52 -10.00
N TYR A 462 15.80 7.17 -11.13
CA TYR A 462 17.09 7.72 -11.52
C TYR A 462 17.00 9.24 -11.51
N PHE A 463 18.10 9.90 -11.16
CA PHE A 463 18.22 11.35 -11.25
C PHE A 463 19.59 11.71 -11.82
N PHE A 464 19.57 12.51 -12.89
CA PHE A 464 20.76 13.01 -13.57
C PHE A 464 20.80 14.53 -13.47
N GLU A 465 21.94 15.06 -13.05
CA GLU A 465 22.15 16.50 -13.11
C GLU A 465 22.21 17.02 -14.55
N SER A 466 21.85 18.29 -14.72
CA SER A 466 21.99 18.98 -16.01
C SER A 466 23.45 19.04 -16.45
N ARG A 467 23.71 18.84 -17.74
CA ARG A 467 25.03 19.06 -18.37
C ARG A 467 25.37 20.54 -18.58
N SER A 468 24.37 21.42 -18.51
CA SER A 468 24.55 22.86 -18.71
C SER A 468 24.90 23.53 -17.37
N ASP A 469 23.92 23.75 -16.51
CA ASP A 469 24.12 24.27 -15.16
C ASP A 469 23.13 23.60 -14.19
N PRO A 470 23.52 22.54 -13.47
CA PRO A 470 22.60 21.83 -12.58
C PRO A 470 22.07 22.70 -11.44
N ASP A 471 22.78 23.78 -11.09
CA ASP A 471 22.43 24.69 -10.00
C ASP A 471 21.49 25.81 -10.44
N SER A 472 21.21 26.00 -11.74
CA SER A 472 20.19 26.96 -12.22
C SER A 472 19.14 26.37 -13.17
N ASP A 473 19.46 25.32 -13.92
CA ASP A 473 18.55 24.69 -14.87
C ASP A 473 17.31 24.05 -14.22
N PRO A 474 16.16 24.00 -14.93
CA PRO A 474 14.91 23.44 -14.39
C PRO A 474 15.03 21.95 -14.04
N VAL A 475 14.07 21.45 -13.26
CA VAL A 475 13.89 20.01 -13.02
C VAL A 475 12.80 19.48 -13.94
N LEU A 476 13.10 18.41 -14.66
CA LEU A 476 12.18 17.71 -15.54
C LEU A 476 11.99 16.28 -15.04
N MET A 477 10.74 15.86 -14.82
CA MET A 477 10.40 14.47 -14.52
C MET A 477 9.89 13.77 -15.76
N TRP A 478 10.46 12.62 -16.09
CA TRP A 478 10.02 11.74 -17.17
C TRP A 478 9.32 10.49 -16.63
N ILE A 479 8.19 10.15 -17.24
CA ILE A 479 7.37 8.97 -16.91
C ILE A 479 6.95 8.27 -18.21
N ASN A 480 7.38 7.02 -18.42
CA ASN A 480 6.84 6.18 -19.49
C ASN A 480 5.42 5.66 -19.15
N GLY A 481 4.71 5.20 -20.17
CA GLY A 481 3.31 4.75 -20.05
C GLY A 481 3.12 3.28 -19.69
N GLY A 482 2.43 2.55 -20.57
CA GLY A 482 1.99 1.17 -20.36
C GLY A 482 0.46 1.05 -20.34
N PRO A 483 -0.22 1.02 -19.18
CA PRO A 483 0.29 1.32 -17.84
C PRO A 483 1.20 0.22 -17.28
N GLY A 484 2.25 0.60 -16.53
CA GLY A 484 3.19 -0.33 -15.90
C GLY A 484 4.49 -0.58 -16.66
N CYS A 485 4.85 0.29 -17.61
CA CYS A 485 6.17 0.28 -18.24
C CYS A 485 7.16 1.13 -17.44
N SER A 486 8.41 0.67 -17.35
CA SER A 486 9.48 1.37 -16.63
C SER A 486 9.97 2.59 -17.40
N SER A 487 10.24 3.66 -16.67
CA SER A 487 10.88 4.88 -17.15
C SER A 487 12.35 4.67 -17.54
N SER A 488 12.93 3.50 -17.20
CA SER A 488 14.24 3.09 -17.71
C SER A 488 14.23 2.90 -19.22
N LEU A 489 13.08 2.61 -19.85
CA LEU A 489 12.98 2.55 -21.31
C LEU A 489 13.27 3.94 -21.91
N GLY A 490 12.60 4.99 -21.42
CA GLY A 490 12.90 6.37 -21.83
C GLY A 490 14.34 6.80 -21.59
N LEU A 491 14.92 6.33 -20.47
CA LEU A 491 16.32 6.58 -20.15
C LEU A 491 17.26 5.97 -21.20
N PHE A 492 17.15 4.66 -21.45
CA PHE A 492 18.17 3.89 -22.18
C PHE A 492 17.95 3.77 -23.69
N MET A 493 16.80 4.19 -24.22
CA MET A 493 16.59 4.23 -25.68
C MET A 493 16.14 5.58 -26.22
N GLU A 494 15.52 6.45 -25.44
CA GLU A 494 14.88 7.65 -26.00
C GLU A 494 15.68 8.93 -25.78
N LEU A 495 15.77 9.38 -24.53
CA LEU A 495 16.14 10.76 -24.19
C LEU A 495 17.09 10.87 -23.00
N GLY A 496 17.42 9.75 -22.37
CA GLY A 496 18.37 9.75 -21.26
C GLY A 496 19.81 10.02 -21.71
N PRO A 497 20.73 10.18 -20.75
CA PRO A 497 22.10 10.63 -21.03
C PRO A 497 22.95 9.63 -21.81
N CYS A 498 22.52 8.38 -21.86
CA CYS A 498 23.15 7.31 -22.59
C CYS A 498 22.10 6.33 -23.15
N ASN A 499 22.48 5.61 -24.21
CA ASN A 499 21.69 4.56 -24.84
C ASN A 499 22.33 3.19 -24.64
N ILE A 500 21.52 2.13 -24.71
CA ILE A 500 22.00 0.73 -24.78
C ILE A 500 22.04 0.27 -26.24
N HIS A 501 23.13 -0.38 -26.65
CA HIS A 501 23.28 -0.90 -28.02
C HIS A 501 23.19 -2.42 -28.11
N ALA A 502 22.81 -2.86 -29.31
CA ALA A 502 22.69 -4.24 -29.71
C ALA A 502 23.83 -4.65 -30.67
N PRO A 503 24.49 -5.80 -30.49
CA PRO A 503 24.50 -6.63 -29.28
C PRO A 503 25.42 -6.04 -28.20
N LEU A 504 25.10 -6.31 -26.94
CA LEU A 504 25.96 -5.97 -25.81
C LEU A 504 27.32 -6.67 -25.95
N GLN A 505 28.39 -5.92 -26.22
CA GLN A 505 29.74 -6.48 -26.32
C GLN A 505 30.26 -6.89 -24.93
N SER A 506 30.84 -8.08 -24.84
CA SER A 506 31.42 -8.58 -23.59
C SER A 506 32.62 -7.72 -23.19
N GLY A 507 32.58 -7.14 -21.98
CA GLY A 507 33.64 -6.25 -21.46
C GLY A 507 33.45 -4.75 -21.74
N SER A 508 32.41 -4.32 -22.45
CA SER A 508 32.04 -2.90 -22.53
C SER A 508 31.21 -2.46 -21.31
N ASN A 509 31.21 -1.16 -21.00
CA ASN A 509 30.33 -0.58 -19.96
C ASN A 509 28.83 -0.70 -20.29
N GLY A 510 28.48 -1.16 -21.49
CA GLY A 510 27.11 -1.39 -21.95
C GLY A 510 26.35 -0.14 -22.42
N THR A 511 26.91 1.07 -22.24
CA THR A 511 26.21 2.34 -22.49
C THR A 511 26.97 3.23 -23.49
N GLU A 512 26.28 3.86 -24.43
CA GLU A 512 26.83 4.90 -25.31
C GLU A 512 26.27 6.27 -24.98
N TRP A 513 27.12 7.29 -24.98
CA TRP A 513 26.74 8.68 -24.78
C TRP A 513 25.64 9.15 -25.75
N ASN A 514 24.56 9.73 -25.23
CA ASN A 514 23.51 10.35 -26.05
C ASN A 514 23.77 11.87 -26.18
N PRO A 515 24.20 12.38 -27.35
CA PRO A 515 24.43 13.81 -27.55
C PRO A 515 23.13 14.64 -27.54
N TYR A 516 21.98 14.00 -27.72
CA TYR A 516 20.67 14.66 -27.76
C TYR A 516 19.86 14.45 -26.47
N SER A 517 20.53 14.05 -25.38
CA SER A 517 19.83 13.85 -24.10
C SER A 517 19.14 15.11 -23.61
N TRP A 518 17.98 14.92 -22.98
CA TRP A 518 17.22 15.99 -22.34
C TRP A 518 17.93 16.57 -21.12
N ASN A 519 18.90 15.86 -20.51
CA ASN A 519 19.73 16.44 -19.47
C ASN A 519 20.73 17.50 -19.99
N ASN A 520 20.80 17.75 -21.31
CA ASN A 520 21.45 18.93 -21.84
C ASN A 520 20.79 20.25 -21.40
N LYS A 521 19.54 20.21 -20.91
CA LYS A 521 18.70 21.38 -20.63
C LYS A 521 18.02 21.37 -19.26
N ALA A 522 18.08 20.26 -18.53
CA ALA A 522 17.36 20.11 -17.27
C ALA A 522 18.03 19.05 -16.36
N ASN A 523 17.80 19.19 -15.07
CA ASN A 523 17.99 18.10 -14.12
C ASN A 523 16.87 17.07 -14.33
N LEU A 524 17.21 15.82 -14.62
CA LEU A 524 16.26 14.85 -15.19
C LEU A 524 15.98 13.68 -14.25
N PHE A 525 14.72 13.53 -13.87
CA PHE A 525 14.20 12.33 -13.19
C PHE A 525 13.65 11.33 -14.18
N PHE A 526 13.91 10.04 -13.93
CA PHE A 526 13.15 8.93 -14.48
C PHE A 526 12.51 8.18 -13.32
N LEU A 527 11.18 8.15 -13.23
CA LEU A 527 10.44 7.57 -12.11
C LEU A 527 9.64 6.33 -12.54
N ASP A 528 9.86 5.20 -11.88
CA ASP A 528 9.05 3.99 -12.04
C ASP A 528 7.84 4.07 -11.10
N GLN A 529 6.69 4.49 -11.62
CA GLN A 529 5.55 4.89 -10.80
C GLN A 529 4.53 3.78 -10.45
N VAL A 530 4.68 2.56 -10.99
CA VAL A 530 3.85 1.42 -10.56
C VAL A 530 4.69 0.27 -10.01
N ILE A 531 4.29 -0.20 -8.83
CA ILE A 531 4.96 -1.22 -8.03
C ILE A 531 5.01 -2.54 -8.81
N PHE A 532 6.22 -3.03 -9.08
CA PHE A 532 6.45 -4.42 -9.48
C PHE A 532 6.32 -5.30 -8.23
N GLU A 533 5.12 -5.82 -7.98
CA GLU A 533 4.97 -6.96 -7.07
C GLU A 533 5.47 -8.22 -7.77
N LEU A 534 6.48 -8.85 -7.18
CA LEU A 534 6.95 -10.18 -7.56
C LEU A 534 5.84 -11.20 -7.26
N LEU A 535 5.23 -11.76 -8.29
CA LEU A 535 4.52 -13.03 -8.20
C LEU A 535 5.20 -14.04 -9.12
N GLU A 536 6.19 -14.77 -8.58
CA GLU A 536 6.64 -16.02 -9.18
C GLU A 536 5.66 -17.14 -8.84
N SER A 537 4.50 -17.19 -9.50
CA SER A 537 3.81 -18.48 -9.71
C SER A 537 2.71 -18.32 -10.76
N GLY A 538 2.95 -18.86 -11.95
CA GLY A 538 1.93 -19.04 -12.99
C GLY A 538 0.85 -20.04 -12.58
N LEU A 539 -0.09 -19.59 -11.74
CA LEU A 539 -1.34 -20.28 -11.46
C LEU A 539 -2.48 -19.26 -11.51
N ASP A 540 -3.28 -19.37 -12.56
CA ASP A 540 -4.60 -18.75 -12.70
C ASP A 540 -5.44 -19.07 -11.47
N LEU A 541 -5.60 -18.10 -10.58
CA LEU A 541 -6.82 -17.82 -9.80
C LEU A 541 -6.58 -16.59 -8.92
N ALA A 542 -7.30 -15.52 -9.25
CA ALA A 542 -7.46 -14.34 -8.42
C ALA A 542 -7.92 -14.73 -7.00
N MET A 543 -7.02 -14.63 -6.02
CA MET A 543 -7.34 -14.69 -4.60
C MET A 543 -6.40 -13.73 -3.84
N LEU A 544 -6.98 -12.59 -3.44
CA LEU A 544 -6.68 -11.85 -2.21
C LEU A 544 -5.20 -11.84 -1.76
N VAL A 545 -4.43 -10.86 -2.22
CA VAL A 545 -3.17 -10.50 -1.55
C VAL A 545 -3.38 -9.19 -0.79
N TYR A 546 -3.41 -9.35 0.53
CA TYR A 546 -3.74 -8.38 1.56
C TYR A 546 -2.56 -7.46 1.92
N TYR A 547 -2.74 -6.15 1.70
CA TYR A 547 -2.65 -5.04 2.67
C TYR A 547 -2.77 -3.72 1.88
N GLY A 548 -4.01 -3.24 1.69
CA GLY A 548 -4.34 -1.85 1.32
C GLY A 548 -3.66 -1.28 0.07
N GLU A 549 -4.33 -1.42 -1.07
CA GLU A 549 -4.12 -0.71 -2.34
C GLU A 549 -2.84 -1.07 -3.11
N THR A 550 -2.88 -2.17 -3.87
CA THR A 550 -2.13 -2.18 -5.14
C THR A 550 -2.64 -1.00 -5.97
N ILE A 551 -1.75 -0.10 -6.38
CA ILE A 551 -2.13 1.07 -7.19
C ILE A 551 -2.80 0.55 -8.47
N SER A 552 -4.07 0.85 -8.64
CA SER A 552 -4.88 0.45 -9.80
C SER A 552 -5.53 1.65 -10.49
N THR A 553 -5.39 2.85 -9.93
CA THR A 553 -5.89 4.10 -10.50
C THR A 553 -4.77 5.12 -10.60
N THR A 554 -4.88 6.01 -11.58
CA THR A 554 -3.93 7.11 -11.75
C THR A 554 -4.02 8.12 -10.59
N GLU A 555 -5.20 8.33 -10.00
CA GLU A 555 -5.39 9.22 -8.85
C GLU A 555 -4.63 8.73 -7.60
N ASP A 556 -4.56 7.41 -7.37
CA ASP A 556 -3.77 6.86 -6.25
C ASP A 556 -2.26 6.95 -6.51
N ALA A 557 -1.84 6.74 -7.77
CA ALA A 557 -0.45 6.98 -8.17
C ALA A 557 -0.04 8.45 -7.97
N ALA A 558 -0.94 9.40 -8.25
CA ALA A 558 -0.69 10.84 -8.14
C ALA A 558 -0.27 11.25 -6.74
N LYS A 559 -0.90 10.68 -5.71
CA LYS A 559 -0.58 10.96 -4.30
C LYS A 559 0.87 10.58 -3.96
N ASN A 560 1.34 9.44 -4.48
CA ASN A 560 2.71 8.99 -4.25
C ASN A 560 3.73 9.87 -4.98
N VAL A 561 3.43 10.27 -6.21
CA VAL A 561 4.30 11.19 -6.97
C VAL A 561 4.36 12.55 -6.28
N GLN A 562 3.24 13.07 -5.79
CA GLN A 562 3.20 14.33 -5.05
C GLN A 562 4.02 14.25 -3.75
N ALA A 563 3.89 13.15 -2.99
CA ALA A 563 4.69 12.91 -1.79
C ALA A 563 6.20 12.84 -2.12
N PHE A 564 6.57 12.12 -3.18
CA PHE A 564 7.97 12.02 -3.64
C PHE A 564 8.57 13.39 -3.96
N VAL A 565 7.90 14.17 -4.81
CA VAL A 565 8.41 15.50 -5.21
C VAL A 565 8.54 16.40 -3.98
N THR A 566 7.56 16.38 -3.07
CA THR A 566 7.61 17.20 -1.85
C THR A 566 8.78 16.80 -0.95
N ILE A 567 8.91 15.51 -0.61
CA ILE A 567 9.99 15.02 0.24
C ILE A 567 11.35 15.36 -0.38
N PHE A 568 11.51 15.12 -1.69
CA PHE A 568 12.78 15.35 -2.38
C PHE A 568 13.15 16.84 -2.42
N PHE A 569 12.21 17.72 -2.83
CA PHE A 569 12.49 19.14 -3.02
C PHE A 569 12.70 19.88 -1.70
N GLU A 570 12.04 19.45 -0.62
CA GLU A 570 12.29 20.03 0.70
C GLU A 570 13.63 19.58 1.28
N THR A 571 13.99 18.30 1.10
CA THR A 571 15.26 17.74 1.59
C THR A 571 16.46 18.40 0.91
N PHE A 572 16.41 18.54 -0.41
CA PHE A 572 17.51 19.10 -1.20
C PHE A 572 17.21 20.55 -1.55
N SER A 573 17.62 21.47 -0.68
CA SER A 573 17.26 22.89 -0.73
C SER A 573 17.60 23.60 -2.03
N LYS A 574 18.53 23.06 -2.83
CA LYS A 574 18.87 23.62 -4.16
C LYS A 574 17.72 23.62 -5.16
N PHE A 575 16.69 22.80 -4.95
CA PHE A 575 15.49 22.77 -5.80
C PHE A 575 14.33 23.62 -5.27
N LYS A 576 14.50 24.25 -4.11
CA LYS A 576 13.46 25.13 -3.56
C LYS A 576 13.19 26.29 -4.53
N GLY A 577 11.94 26.46 -4.92
CA GLY A 577 11.52 27.46 -5.93
C GLY A 577 11.94 27.16 -7.38
N ARG A 578 12.67 26.07 -7.64
CA ARG A 578 13.11 25.69 -8.99
C ARG A 578 11.93 25.38 -9.89
N GLU A 579 11.99 25.82 -11.15
CA GLU A 579 10.99 25.44 -12.14
C GLU A 579 10.95 23.92 -12.30
N PHE A 580 9.75 23.36 -12.12
CA PHE A 580 9.48 21.94 -12.23
C PHE A 580 8.57 21.68 -13.42
N HIS A 581 8.92 20.68 -14.23
CA HIS A 581 8.18 20.27 -15.40
C HIS A 581 7.93 18.77 -15.34
N MET A 582 6.74 18.34 -15.74
CA MET A 582 6.41 16.93 -15.86
C MET A 582 6.32 16.57 -17.34
N SER A 583 6.89 15.43 -17.71
CA SER A 583 6.93 14.94 -19.07
C SER A 583 6.79 13.43 -19.13
N GLY A 584 6.38 12.91 -20.27
CA GLY A 584 6.20 11.49 -20.47
C GLY A 584 5.39 11.20 -21.70
N GLU A 585 5.07 9.93 -21.89
CA GLU A 585 4.50 9.46 -23.15
C GLU A 585 3.44 8.37 -22.99
N SER A 586 2.68 8.11 -24.05
CA SER A 586 1.74 6.99 -24.11
C SER A 586 0.66 7.10 -23.04
N TYR A 587 0.54 6.12 -22.13
CA TYR A 587 -0.30 6.21 -20.94
C TYR A 587 0.09 7.36 -19.98
N GLY A 588 1.26 7.99 -20.15
CA GLY A 588 1.59 9.30 -19.60
C GLY A 588 0.56 10.38 -19.94
N GLY A 589 -0.16 10.23 -21.07
CA GLY A 589 -1.32 11.05 -21.42
C GLY A 589 -2.50 10.95 -20.45
N ARG A 590 -2.58 9.87 -19.66
CA ARG A 590 -3.47 9.71 -18.50
C ARG A 590 -2.80 10.19 -17.22
N TYR A 591 -1.55 9.77 -16.97
CA TYR A 591 -0.83 10.05 -15.72
C TYR A 591 -0.58 11.54 -15.47
N LEU A 592 0.06 12.21 -16.42
CA LEU A 592 0.69 13.51 -16.16
C LEU A 592 -0.32 14.61 -15.82
N PRO A 593 -1.49 14.73 -16.48
CA PRO A 593 -2.49 15.72 -16.09
C PRO A 593 -3.01 15.54 -14.67
N VAL A 594 -3.14 14.30 -14.19
CA VAL A 594 -3.61 14.03 -12.82
C VAL A 594 -2.52 14.24 -11.80
N PHE A 595 -1.29 13.81 -12.11
CA PHE A 595 -0.14 14.03 -11.21
C PHE A 595 0.12 15.52 -11.02
N ALA A 596 0.11 16.28 -12.12
CA ALA A 596 0.26 17.72 -12.08
C ALA A 596 -0.89 18.39 -11.29
N SER A 597 -2.13 17.92 -11.49
CA SER A 597 -3.30 18.46 -10.77
C SER A 597 -3.19 18.21 -9.26
N GLU A 598 -2.78 17.01 -8.83
CA GLU A 598 -2.55 16.69 -7.42
C GLU A 598 -1.47 17.60 -6.81
N ILE A 599 -0.35 17.84 -7.52
CA ILE A 599 0.69 18.77 -7.05
C ILE A 599 0.12 20.19 -6.87
N ILE A 600 -0.63 20.70 -7.85
CA ILE A 600 -1.20 22.06 -7.78
C ILE A 600 -2.24 22.19 -6.67
N ASP A 601 -3.09 21.18 -6.48
CA ASP A 601 -4.09 21.20 -5.40
C ASP A 601 -3.43 21.09 -4.02
N GLN A 602 -2.35 20.31 -3.87
CA GLN A 602 -1.58 20.25 -2.62
C GLN A 602 -0.76 21.52 -2.37
N ASN A 603 -0.27 22.22 -3.40
CA ASN A 603 0.46 23.48 -3.24
C ASN A 603 -0.33 24.53 -2.44
N SER A 604 -1.64 24.62 -2.68
CA SER A 604 -2.52 25.53 -1.93
C SER A 604 -2.58 25.18 -0.44
N ARG A 605 -2.55 23.88 -0.11
CA ARG A 605 -2.54 23.38 1.27
C ARG A 605 -1.16 23.55 1.92
N ALA A 606 -0.09 23.29 1.17
CA ALA A 606 1.29 23.48 1.59
C ALA A 606 1.53 24.94 2.01
N ALA A 607 1.09 25.90 1.19
CA ALA A 607 1.16 27.32 1.49
C ALA A 607 0.42 27.69 2.79
N ALA A 608 -0.77 27.12 3.02
CA ALA A 608 -1.54 27.34 4.25
C ALA A 608 -0.84 26.80 5.52
N LEU A 609 0.05 25.82 5.37
CA LEU A 609 0.87 25.24 6.43
C LEU A 609 2.27 25.88 6.54
N GLY A 610 2.57 26.90 5.72
CA GLY A 610 3.85 27.61 5.72
C GLY A 610 4.97 26.93 4.92
N PHE A 611 4.66 25.89 4.15
CA PHE A 611 5.61 25.27 3.22
C PHE A 611 5.64 26.04 1.89
N GLU A 612 6.79 26.01 1.22
CA GLU A 612 6.93 26.66 -0.09
C GLU A 612 6.31 25.77 -1.18
N PRO A 613 5.41 26.30 -2.02
CA PRO A 613 4.79 25.52 -3.09
C PRO A 613 5.80 24.99 -4.10
N ILE A 614 5.53 23.80 -4.64
CA ILE A 614 6.27 23.26 -5.78
C ILE A 614 5.99 24.13 -7.01
N ASN A 615 7.03 24.71 -7.61
CA ASN A 615 6.91 25.61 -8.75
C ASN A 615 6.73 24.84 -10.07
N LEU A 616 5.64 24.08 -10.18
CA LEU A 616 5.25 23.36 -11.40
C LEU A 616 4.88 24.37 -12.50
N LYS A 617 5.59 24.33 -13.62
CA LYS A 617 5.44 25.26 -14.76
C LYS A 617 4.70 24.68 -15.94
N SER A 618 4.93 23.40 -16.25
CA SER A 618 4.29 22.79 -17.42
C SER A 618 4.19 21.27 -17.37
N VAL A 619 3.33 20.73 -18.24
CA VAL A 619 3.21 19.32 -18.58
C VAL A 619 3.48 19.10 -20.07
N LEU A 620 4.35 18.14 -20.41
CA LEU A 620 4.68 17.76 -21.79
C LEU A 620 4.24 16.31 -22.03
N ILE A 621 3.36 16.08 -23.01
CA ILE A 621 2.77 14.76 -23.27
C ILE A 621 3.12 14.34 -24.69
N GLY A 622 3.99 13.35 -24.82
CA GLY A 622 4.36 12.71 -26.07
C GLY A 622 3.39 11.59 -26.43
N ASN A 623 2.82 11.61 -27.63
CA ASN A 623 2.04 10.48 -28.16
C ASN A 623 1.06 9.89 -27.12
N GLY A 624 0.32 10.78 -26.44
CA GLY A 624 -0.45 10.42 -25.26
C GLY A 624 -1.82 9.82 -25.57
N ILE A 625 -2.30 8.92 -24.72
CA ILE A 625 -3.72 8.54 -24.64
C ILE A 625 -4.42 9.40 -23.58
N THR A 626 -4.85 10.59 -23.99
CA THR A 626 -5.56 11.55 -23.11
C THR A 626 -7.07 11.44 -23.23
N ASP A 627 -7.58 11.25 -24.44
CA ASP A 627 -8.99 11.03 -24.72
C ASP A 627 -9.14 9.80 -25.61
N SER A 628 -9.49 8.69 -24.98
CA SER A 628 -9.55 7.39 -25.64
C SER A 628 -10.64 7.31 -26.73
N LYS A 629 -11.69 8.14 -26.65
CA LYS A 629 -12.75 8.21 -27.67
C LYS A 629 -12.23 8.72 -29.01
N THR A 630 -11.54 9.85 -29.02
CA THR A 630 -10.97 10.44 -30.24
C THR A 630 -9.83 9.60 -30.82
N MET A 631 -9.13 8.79 -30.00
CA MET A 631 -8.17 7.80 -30.50
C MET A 631 -8.84 6.80 -31.45
N TRP A 632 -10.01 6.25 -31.07
CA TRP A 632 -10.78 5.34 -31.94
C TRP A 632 -11.14 6.00 -33.27
N GLU A 633 -11.55 7.27 -33.25
CA GLU A 633 -11.86 8.02 -34.46
C GLU A 633 -10.62 8.23 -35.36
N GLY A 634 -9.44 8.35 -34.76
CA GLY A 634 -8.18 8.53 -35.47
C GLY A 634 -7.71 7.29 -36.23
N TYR A 635 -8.01 6.08 -35.74
CA TYR A 635 -7.54 4.83 -36.36
C TYR A 635 -8.01 4.62 -37.80
N TYR A 636 -9.24 5.04 -38.15
CA TYR A 636 -9.66 5.00 -39.55
C TYR A 636 -8.86 5.98 -40.41
N ASP A 637 -8.68 7.21 -39.91
CA ASP A 637 -8.06 8.29 -40.65
C ASP A 637 -6.61 7.97 -41.02
N ILE A 638 -5.83 7.48 -40.06
CA ILE A 638 -4.40 7.16 -40.27
C ILE A 638 -4.16 5.88 -41.09
N GLN A 639 -5.14 4.96 -41.17
CA GLN A 639 -5.01 3.72 -41.94
C GLN A 639 -5.46 3.86 -43.40
N CYS A 640 -6.50 4.67 -43.62
CA CYS A 640 -7.25 4.70 -44.88
C CYS A 640 -7.18 6.05 -45.63
N LYS A 641 -6.60 7.09 -45.03
CA LYS A 641 -6.39 8.39 -45.69
C LYS A 641 -4.90 8.67 -45.86
N ASN A 642 -4.57 9.47 -46.86
CA ASN A 642 -3.21 9.90 -47.14
C ASN A 642 -2.84 11.08 -46.23
N LEU A 643 -2.62 10.80 -44.94
CA LEU A 643 -2.31 11.79 -43.91
C LEU A 643 -0.84 11.71 -43.48
N SER A 644 -0.43 10.59 -42.89
CA SER A 644 0.96 10.35 -42.45
C SER A 644 1.77 9.58 -43.48
N VAL A 645 1.16 8.54 -44.03
CA VAL A 645 1.73 7.61 -45.00
C VAL A 645 0.69 7.32 -46.06
N VAL A 646 1.11 6.74 -47.18
CA VAL A 646 0.17 6.23 -48.18
C VAL A 646 -0.78 5.21 -47.51
N PRO A 647 -2.09 5.26 -47.79
CA PRO A 647 -3.04 4.30 -47.23
C PRO A 647 -2.58 2.87 -47.46
N PHE A 648 -2.51 2.08 -46.38
CA PHE A 648 -1.98 0.72 -46.42
C PHE A 648 -3.03 -0.37 -46.24
N GLN A 649 -4.24 0.02 -45.86
CA GLN A 649 -5.39 -0.88 -45.89
C GLN A 649 -5.95 -0.97 -47.30
N ASP A 650 -6.39 -2.17 -47.70
CA ASP A 650 -7.08 -2.33 -48.98
C ASP A 650 -8.43 -1.60 -48.96
N ILE A 651 -8.92 -1.23 -50.16
CA ILE A 651 -10.16 -0.44 -50.29
C ILE A 651 -11.36 -1.18 -49.66
N LYS A 652 -11.44 -2.52 -49.74
CA LYS A 652 -12.53 -3.28 -49.13
C LYS A 652 -12.47 -3.19 -47.60
N THR A 653 -11.29 -3.27 -47.01
CA THR A 653 -11.08 -3.08 -45.57
C THR A 653 -11.44 -1.66 -45.16
N CYS A 654 -10.98 -0.64 -45.89
CA CYS A 654 -11.38 0.76 -45.63
C CYS A 654 -12.88 1.01 -45.81
N VAL A 655 -13.50 0.36 -46.80
CA VAL A 655 -14.94 0.40 -46.99
C VAL A 655 -15.63 -0.34 -45.85
N ASN A 656 -15.17 -1.50 -45.40
CA ASN A 656 -15.76 -2.16 -44.24
C ASN A 656 -15.64 -1.30 -42.99
N MET A 657 -14.45 -0.77 -42.72
CA MET A 657 -14.24 0.20 -41.65
C MET A 657 -15.21 1.37 -41.77
N LYS A 658 -15.51 1.91 -42.98
CA LYS A 658 -16.32 3.13 -43.24
C LYS A 658 -17.84 2.95 -43.53
N GLN A 659 -18.22 2.08 -44.45
CA GLN A 659 -19.61 1.68 -44.74
C GLN A 659 -20.22 0.96 -43.55
N GLN A 660 -19.42 0.13 -42.86
CA GLN A 660 -19.82 -0.23 -41.53
C GLN A 660 -19.60 0.95 -40.57
N ALA A 661 -18.59 1.86 -40.67
CA ALA A 661 -18.41 3.02 -39.75
C ALA A 661 -19.65 3.86 -39.47
N SER A 662 -20.45 4.28 -40.45
CA SER A 662 -21.64 5.09 -40.11
C SER A 662 -22.60 4.36 -39.15
N LEU A 663 -22.56 3.02 -39.13
CA LEU A 663 -23.28 2.17 -38.18
C LEU A 663 -22.39 1.66 -37.04
N GLN A 664 -21.14 1.27 -37.28
CA GLN A 664 -20.18 0.60 -36.42
C GLN A 664 -19.24 1.57 -35.73
N LEU A 665 -18.69 2.58 -36.40
CA LEU A 665 -18.00 3.67 -35.71
C LEU A 665 -19.03 4.43 -34.88
N HIS A 666 -20.19 4.75 -35.44
CA HIS A 666 -21.27 5.36 -34.65
C HIS A 666 -21.71 4.48 -33.49
N ARG A 667 -21.90 3.16 -33.69
CA ARG A 667 -22.26 2.24 -32.59
C ARG A 667 -21.13 2.04 -31.59
N CYS A 668 -19.88 1.90 -32.04
CA CYS A 668 -18.69 1.83 -31.21
C CYS A 668 -18.64 3.08 -30.33
N LEU A 669 -18.59 4.27 -30.93
CA LEU A 669 -18.53 5.52 -30.19
C LEU A 669 -19.76 5.75 -29.31
N LYS A 670 -20.96 5.31 -29.71
CA LYS A 670 -22.18 5.43 -28.91
C LYS A 670 -22.17 4.48 -27.71
N MET A 671 -21.81 3.22 -27.90
CA MET A 671 -21.64 2.24 -26.81
C MET A 671 -20.53 2.70 -25.88
N TYR A 672 -19.41 3.14 -26.43
CA TYR A 672 -18.26 3.66 -25.70
C TYR A 672 -18.63 4.89 -24.86
N GLN A 673 -19.29 5.87 -25.47
CA GLN A 673 -19.76 7.08 -24.78
C GLN A 673 -20.71 6.72 -23.62
N LYS A 674 -21.70 5.88 -23.90
CA LYS A 674 -22.71 5.49 -22.91
C LYS A 674 -22.10 4.66 -21.78
N ASP A 675 -21.42 3.58 -22.12
CA ASP A 675 -21.08 2.51 -21.18
C ASP A 675 -19.70 2.76 -20.53
N CYS A 676 -18.72 3.32 -21.25
CA CYS A 676 -17.38 3.61 -20.71
C CYS A 676 -17.25 5.01 -20.11
N ILE A 677 -17.85 6.04 -20.71
CA ILE A 677 -17.63 7.43 -20.27
C ILE A 677 -18.73 7.89 -19.30
N GLU A 678 -20.00 7.72 -19.67
CA GLU A 678 -21.13 8.24 -18.89
C GLU A 678 -21.53 7.34 -17.72
N GLN A 679 -21.50 6.02 -17.92
CA GLN A 679 -21.94 5.05 -16.90
C GLN A 679 -20.80 4.39 -16.14
N MET A 680 -19.59 4.33 -16.73
CA MET A 680 -18.45 3.58 -16.19
C MET A 680 -18.85 2.15 -15.78
N ASP A 681 -19.71 1.49 -16.59
CA ASP A 681 -20.15 0.12 -16.36
C ASP A 681 -19.09 -0.85 -16.88
N PRO A 682 -18.43 -1.66 -16.02
CA PRO A 682 -17.34 -2.55 -16.46
C PRO A 682 -17.77 -3.53 -17.55
N THR A 683 -19.00 -4.04 -17.50
CA THR A 683 -19.48 -5.03 -18.47
C THR A 683 -19.79 -4.39 -19.81
N GLY A 684 -20.60 -3.34 -19.82
CA GLY A 684 -20.93 -2.58 -21.02
C GLY A 684 -19.69 -1.98 -21.67
N CYS A 685 -18.76 -1.47 -20.86
CA CYS A 685 -17.53 -0.91 -21.37
C CYS A 685 -16.60 -1.96 -21.99
N GLY A 686 -16.45 -3.14 -21.38
CA GLY A 686 -15.71 -4.25 -21.97
C GLY A 686 -16.26 -4.65 -23.35
N LEU A 687 -17.58 -4.76 -23.47
CA LEU A 687 -18.26 -5.05 -24.74
C LEU A 687 -18.09 -3.93 -25.77
N ALA A 688 -18.14 -2.67 -25.33
CA ALA A 688 -17.92 -1.51 -26.20
C ALA A 688 -16.49 -1.51 -26.75
N ALA A 689 -15.49 -1.72 -25.89
CA ALA A 689 -14.08 -1.76 -26.27
C ALA A 689 -13.77 -2.92 -27.23
N GLU A 690 -14.29 -4.11 -26.97
CA GLU A 690 -14.13 -5.26 -27.87
C GLU A 690 -14.74 -4.97 -29.25
N PHE A 691 -15.94 -4.39 -29.27
CA PHE A 691 -16.60 -4.01 -30.52
C PHE A 691 -15.81 -2.94 -31.29
N CYS A 692 -15.31 -1.91 -30.60
CA CYS A 692 -14.45 -0.88 -31.18
C CYS A 692 -13.15 -1.47 -31.74
N SER A 693 -12.49 -2.33 -30.97
CA SER A 693 -11.26 -3.02 -31.37
C SER A 693 -11.47 -3.86 -32.63
N TYR A 694 -12.52 -4.67 -32.66
CA TYR A 694 -12.88 -5.49 -33.84
C TYR A 694 -13.10 -4.62 -35.09
N ALA A 695 -13.78 -3.49 -34.95
CA ALA A 695 -14.13 -2.64 -36.08
C ALA A 695 -12.95 -1.80 -36.60
N LEU A 696 -12.03 -1.38 -35.73
CA LEU A 696 -11.06 -0.31 -36.04
C LEU A 696 -9.59 -0.73 -35.89
N SER A 697 -9.30 -1.68 -35.01
CA SER A 697 -7.93 -2.07 -34.66
C SER A 697 -7.53 -3.45 -35.21
N GLU A 698 -8.40 -4.45 -35.16
CA GLU A 698 -8.10 -5.81 -35.66
C GLU A 698 -7.61 -5.90 -37.13
N PRO A 699 -8.06 -5.03 -38.07
CA PRO A 699 -7.49 -5.02 -39.42
C PRO A 699 -6.02 -4.62 -39.49
N TYR A 700 -5.46 -4.05 -38.43
CA TYR A 700 -4.08 -3.56 -38.40
C TYR A 700 -3.07 -4.70 -38.21
N ARG A 701 -2.04 -4.75 -39.07
CA ARG A 701 -1.03 -5.82 -39.12
C ARG A 701 0.42 -5.30 -39.23
N ARG A 702 0.70 -4.12 -38.67
CA ARG A 702 2.04 -3.49 -38.67
C ARG A 702 2.48 -3.18 -37.23
N ASN A 703 3.64 -2.56 -37.04
CA ASN A 703 4.10 -2.14 -35.72
C ASN A 703 3.17 -1.04 -35.15
N PRO A 704 2.50 -1.24 -33.99
CA PRO A 704 1.57 -0.25 -33.43
C PRO A 704 2.24 1.06 -33.01
N TYR A 705 3.56 1.04 -32.81
CA TYR A 705 4.34 2.20 -32.42
C TYR A 705 4.97 2.94 -33.61
N ASP A 706 5.03 2.30 -34.79
CA ASP A 706 5.49 2.93 -36.03
C ASP A 706 4.87 2.21 -37.23
N MET A 707 3.85 2.82 -37.83
CA MET A 707 3.08 2.21 -38.92
C MET A 707 3.88 1.99 -40.23
N THR A 708 5.12 2.47 -40.30
CA THR A 708 6.02 2.21 -41.43
C THR A 708 6.82 0.91 -41.26
N LYS A 709 6.90 0.38 -40.04
CA LYS A 709 7.71 -0.80 -39.70
C LYS A 709 6.84 -2.07 -39.59
N PRO A 710 7.36 -3.25 -39.97
CA PRO A 710 6.72 -4.52 -39.64
C PRO A 710 6.85 -4.81 -38.14
N CYS A 711 5.93 -5.57 -37.59
CA CYS A 711 6.10 -6.20 -36.28
C CYS A 711 5.33 -7.52 -36.24
N LYS A 712 6.01 -8.59 -35.84
CA LYS A 712 5.36 -9.88 -35.59
C LYS A 712 4.78 -9.91 -34.18
N ARG A 713 3.79 -10.78 -33.96
CA ARG A 713 3.16 -10.94 -32.64
C ARG A 713 4.18 -11.31 -31.56
N GLU A 714 5.13 -12.18 -31.88
CA GLU A 714 6.18 -12.60 -30.95
C GLU A 714 7.13 -11.44 -30.61
N GLU A 715 7.39 -10.53 -31.55
CA GLU A 715 8.23 -9.35 -31.35
C GLU A 715 7.52 -8.30 -30.50
N LEU A 716 6.21 -8.13 -30.69
CA LEU A 716 5.37 -7.27 -29.84
C LEU A 716 5.37 -7.77 -28.40
N GLU A 717 5.13 -9.07 -28.19
CA GLU A 717 5.05 -9.67 -26.86
C GLU A 717 6.39 -9.72 -26.12
N SER A 718 7.51 -9.83 -26.84
CA SER A 718 8.85 -10.00 -26.25
C SER A 718 9.72 -8.75 -26.23
N SER A 719 9.41 -7.73 -27.03
CA SER A 719 10.24 -6.52 -27.18
C SER A 719 9.48 -5.25 -27.51
N LEU A 720 8.14 -5.27 -27.47
CA LEU A 720 7.31 -4.13 -27.90
C LEU A 720 7.62 -3.71 -29.35
N CYS A 721 8.02 -4.64 -30.22
CA CYS A 721 8.51 -4.37 -31.57
C CYS A 721 9.83 -3.58 -31.66
N TYR A 722 10.53 -3.37 -30.54
CA TYR A 722 11.82 -2.68 -30.46
C TYR A 722 12.88 -3.61 -29.86
N PRO A 723 13.72 -4.28 -30.67
CA PRO A 723 14.73 -5.23 -30.18
C PRO A 723 15.65 -4.69 -29.08
N ILE A 724 15.93 -3.38 -29.08
CA ILE A 724 16.71 -2.67 -28.05
C ILE A 724 16.22 -2.94 -26.62
N THR A 725 14.90 -3.11 -26.42
CA THR A 725 14.31 -3.36 -25.09
C THR A 725 14.83 -4.64 -24.43
N LYS A 726 15.16 -5.67 -25.22
CA LYS A 726 15.76 -6.91 -24.70
C LYS A 726 17.16 -6.66 -24.14
N TYR A 727 17.96 -5.86 -24.84
CA TYR A 727 19.31 -5.51 -24.39
C TYR A 727 19.27 -4.57 -23.18
N ILE A 728 18.26 -3.71 -23.05
CA ILE A 728 18.03 -2.93 -21.83
C ILE A 728 17.76 -3.88 -20.65
N ASN A 729 16.90 -4.89 -20.82
CA ASN A 729 16.67 -5.89 -19.78
C ASN A 729 17.95 -6.62 -19.39
N GLU A 730 18.70 -7.13 -20.39
CA GLU A 730 19.97 -7.81 -20.16
C GLU A 730 20.99 -6.94 -19.42
N PHE A 731 21.08 -5.65 -19.76
CA PHE A 731 21.97 -4.69 -19.10
C PHE A 731 21.57 -4.43 -17.64
N LEU A 732 20.28 -4.25 -17.36
CA LEU A 732 19.74 -4.00 -16.03
C LEU A 732 19.74 -5.24 -15.13
N ASP A 733 19.82 -6.43 -15.71
CA ASP A 733 19.97 -7.70 -14.98
C ASP A 733 21.42 -8.03 -14.60
N ARG A 734 22.40 -7.30 -15.13
CA ARG A 734 23.80 -7.51 -14.75
C ARG A 734 24.03 -7.24 -13.26
N PRO A 735 24.69 -8.14 -12.51
CA PRO A 735 24.96 -7.97 -11.09
C PRO A 735 25.67 -6.65 -10.76
N GLU A 736 26.63 -6.24 -11.58
CA GLU A 736 27.37 -4.99 -11.43
C GLU A 736 26.47 -3.75 -11.62
N THR A 737 25.59 -3.76 -12.61
CA THR A 737 24.61 -2.68 -12.85
C THR A 737 23.65 -2.57 -11.67
N ARG A 738 23.09 -3.69 -11.22
CA ARG A 738 22.16 -3.76 -10.07
C ARG A 738 22.83 -3.25 -8.79
N LYS A 739 24.07 -3.69 -8.52
CA LYS A 739 24.84 -3.24 -7.36
C LYS A 739 25.12 -1.74 -7.40
N ALA A 740 25.52 -1.20 -8.56
CA ALA A 740 25.79 0.23 -8.73
C ALA A 740 24.53 1.06 -8.42
N LEU A 741 23.39 0.67 -9.00
CA LEU A 741 22.08 1.29 -8.82
C LEU A 741 21.48 1.10 -7.43
N GLY A 742 22.04 0.23 -6.59
CA GLY A 742 21.54 -0.07 -5.26
C GLY A 742 20.29 -0.97 -5.27
N VAL A 743 20.12 -1.79 -6.30
CA VAL A 743 19.05 -2.77 -6.41
C VAL A 743 19.36 -3.96 -5.50
N HIS A 744 18.45 -4.27 -4.58
CA HIS A 744 18.63 -5.34 -3.62
C HIS A 744 18.73 -6.72 -4.31
N PRO A 745 19.66 -7.62 -3.91
CA PRO A 745 19.86 -8.91 -4.57
C PRO A 745 18.63 -9.83 -4.57
N SER A 746 17.68 -9.63 -3.65
CA SER A 746 16.44 -10.40 -3.61
C SER A 746 15.43 -9.98 -4.67
N ILE A 747 15.59 -8.83 -5.32
CA ILE A 747 14.66 -8.39 -6.38
C ILE A 747 14.91 -9.29 -7.60
N GLY A 748 13.86 -9.77 -8.25
CA GLY A 748 13.96 -10.57 -9.46
C GLY A 748 14.53 -9.81 -10.67
N ASN A 749 14.48 -10.47 -11.83
CA ASN A 749 14.92 -9.88 -13.09
C ASN A 749 14.04 -8.67 -13.48
N TYR A 750 14.68 -7.70 -14.12
CA TYR A 750 14.04 -6.52 -14.65
C TYR A 750 13.09 -6.91 -15.80
N THR A 751 11.93 -6.25 -15.84
CA THR A 751 10.99 -6.34 -16.95
C THR A 751 10.63 -4.94 -17.40
N GLY A 752 10.68 -4.68 -18.70
CA GLY A 752 10.38 -3.36 -19.25
C GLY A 752 8.93 -2.91 -19.02
N CYS A 753 7.97 -3.85 -19.01
CA CYS A 753 6.56 -3.58 -18.70
C CYS A 753 5.90 -4.73 -17.94
N SER A 754 5.13 -4.41 -16.90
CA SER A 754 4.35 -5.37 -16.13
C SER A 754 2.94 -5.56 -16.70
N ARG A 755 2.63 -6.78 -17.14
CA ARG A 755 1.27 -7.15 -17.59
C ARG A 755 0.26 -7.11 -16.43
N ASP A 756 0.69 -7.42 -15.22
CA ASP A 756 -0.18 -7.44 -14.04
C ASP A 756 -0.64 -6.04 -13.66
N VAL A 757 0.28 -5.06 -13.71
CA VAL A 757 -0.08 -3.64 -13.57
C VAL A 757 -1.08 -3.24 -14.66
N GLY A 758 -0.78 -3.58 -15.92
CA GLY A 758 -1.67 -3.34 -17.05
C GLY A 758 -3.09 -3.88 -16.85
N ALA A 759 -3.20 -5.11 -16.33
CA ALA A 759 -4.47 -5.77 -16.04
C ALA A 759 -5.24 -5.08 -14.91
N ARG A 760 -4.55 -4.64 -13.85
CA ARG A 760 -5.18 -3.94 -12.71
C ARG A 760 -5.76 -2.59 -13.11
N PHE A 761 -5.02 -1.80 -13.90
CA PHE A 761 -5.50 -0.52 -14.44
C PHE A 761 -6.62 -0.70 -15.47
N SER A 762 -6.60 -1.79 -16.23
CA SER A 762 -7.72 -2.15 -17.12
C SER A 762 -8.97 -2.51 -16.32
N ALA A 763 -8.82 -3.31 -15.25
CA ALA A 763 -9.93 -3.75 -14.41
C ALA A 763 -10.60 -2.60 -13.63
N SER A 764 -9.85 -1.55 -13.32
CA SER A 764 -10.38 -0.32 -12.69
C SER A 764 -11.00 0.66 -13.69
N LEU A 765 -11.00 0.34 -15.00
CA LEU A 765 -11.45 1.23 -16.07
C LEU A 765 -10.67 2.56 -16.17
N ASP A 766 -9.46 2.63 -15.60
CA ASP A 766 -8.72 3.89 -15.42
C ASP A 766 -8.46 4.65 -16.73
N HIS A 767 -8.31 3.93 -17.84
CA HIS A 767 -8.06 4.48 -19.17
C HIS A 767 -9.28 5.15 -19.83
N TYR A 768 -10.47 4.99 -19.24
CA TYR A 768 -11.71 5.60 -19.71
C TYR A 768 -12.04 6.90 -18.98
N HIS A 769 -11.33 7.20 -17.89
CA HIS A 769 -11.53 8.43 -17.14
C HIS A 769 -11.21 9.66 -18.00
N SER A 770 -12.05 10.68 -17.88
CA SER A 770 -11.97 11.87 -18.74
C SER A 770 -10.79 12.77 -18.36
N ASN A 771 -9.65 12.57 -19.01
CA ASN A 771 -8.40 13.25 -18.66
C ASN A 771 -8.27 14.68 -19.22
N GLN A 772 -9.03 15.00 -20.27
CA GLN A 772 -9.10 16.33 -20.87
C GLN A 772 -9.48 17.43 -19.86
N TRP A 773 -10.32 17.12 -18.87
CA TRP A 773 -10.76 18.10 -17.87
C TRP A 773 -9.66 18.48 -16.88
N TYR A 774 -8.74 17.54 -16.57
CA TYR A 774 -7.54 17.87 -15.81
C TYR A 774 -6.65 18.85 -16.58
N ILE A 775 -6.49 18.65 -17.90
CA ILE A 775 -5.73 19.57 -18.75
C ILE A 775 -6.37 20.96 -18.78
N ALA A 776 -7.70 21.05 -18.96
CA ALA A 776 -8.41 22.33 -18.85
C ALA A 776 -8.15 22.99 -17.49
N GLY A 777 -8.30 22.25 -16.39
CA GLY A 777 -8.08 22.75 -15.04
C GLY A 777 -6.65 23.24 -14.78
N LEU A 778 -5.65 22.61 -15.38
CA LEU A 778 -4.24 23.04 -15.33
C LEU A 778 -4.02 24.35 -16.10
N LEU A 779 -4.58 24.45 -17.31
CA LEU A 779 -4.49 25.67 -18.14
C LEU A 779 -5.15 26.88 -17.44
N GLU A 780 -6.31 26.68 -16.81
CA GLU A 780 -6.99 27.73 -16.02
C GLU A 780 -6.15 28.23 -14.82
N ARG A 781 -5.19 27.41 -14.37
CA ARG A 781 -4.25 27.75 -13.28
C ARG A 781 -2.90 28.23 -13.81
N GLY A 782 -2.79 28.50 -15.11
CA GLY A 782 -1.59 29.03 -15.75
C GLY A 782 -0.48 27.99 -15.99
N ILE A 783 -0.78 26.70 -15.83
CA ILE A 783 0.17 25.62 -16.13
C ILE A 783 0.15 25.38 -17.63
N LYS A 784 1.31 25.52 -18.27
CA LYS A 784 1.43 25.33 -19.72
C LYS A 784 1.37 23.84 -20.07
N VAL A 785 0.77 23.50 -21.21
CA VAL A 785 0.66 22.12 -21.67
C VAL A 785 1.15 22.00 -23.11
N LEU A 786 2.14 21.13 -23.35
CA LEU A 786 2.62 20.77 -24.67
C LEU A 786 2.16 19.34 -24.99
N ILE A 787 1.36 19.20 -26.05
CA ILE A 787 1.02 17.91 -26.64
C ILE A 787 1.85 17.75 -27.91
N TYR A 788 2.77 16.80 -27.93
CA TYR A 788 3.58 16.51 -29.12
C TYR A 788 3.36 15.08 -29.59
N VAL A 789 3.24 14.87 -30.91
CA VAL A 789 2.89 13.54 -31.44
C VAL A 789 3.66 13.21 -32.71
N GLY A 790 4.31 12.06 -32.75
CA GLY A 790 4.96 11.55 -33.95
C GLY A 790 3.96 11.18 -35.04
N THR A 791 4.23 11.57 -36.29
CA THR A 791 3.27 11.34 -37.39
C THR A 791 3.12 9.87 -37.78
N TYR A 792 4.09 9.00 -37.47
CA TYR A 792 4.07 7.57 -37.80
C TYR A 792 3.52 6.70 -36.66
N ASP A 793 3.17 7.27 -35.52
CA ASP A 793 2.49 6.52 -34.46
C ASP A 793 1.07 6.14 -34.87
N TRP A 794 0.74 4.87 -34.68
CA TRP A 794 -0.60 4.34 -34.89
C TRP A 794 -1.41 4.34 -33.59
N ILE A 795 -0.86 3.78 -32.51
CA ILE A 795 -1.60 3.49 -31.27
C ILE A 795 -2.07 4.76 -30.55
N CYS A 796 -1.26 5.83 -30.56
CA CYS A 796 -1.62 7.14 -30.01
C CYS A 796 -1.50 8.23 -31.09
N ASN A 797 -2.07 7.92 -32.26
CA ASN A 797 -1.93 8.72 -33.47
C ASN A 797 -2.23 10.21 -33.30
N TRP A 798 -1.53 11.02 -34.11
CA TRP A 798 -1.63 12.48 -34.07
C TRP A 798 -3.01 13.02 -34.45
N VAL A 799 -3.79 12.28 -35.25
CA VAL A 799 -5.14 12.70 -35.66
C VAL A 799 -6.12 12.65 -34.48
N GLY A 800 -6.11 11.56 -33.72
CA GLY A 800 -6.90 11.43 -32.50
C GLY A 800 -6.50 12.50 -31.48
N ASN A 801 -5.19 12.72 -31.32
CA ASN A 801 -4.68 13.75 -30.42
C ASN A 801 -5.11 15.16 -30.84
N GLN A 802 -5.03 15.48 -32.13
CA GLN A 802 -5.49 16.77 -32.64
C GLN A 802 -6.99 16.97 -32.41
N LYS A 803 -7.82 15.93 -32.59
CA LYS A 803 -9.28 16.03 -32.42
C LYS A 803 -9.67 16.44 -31.01
N TRP A 804 -9.13 15.80 -29.97
CA TRP A 804 -9.51 16.17 -28.59
C TRP A 804 -8.91 17.52 -28.19
N VAL A 805 -7.69 17.84 -28.63
CA VAL A 805 -7.08 19.16 -28.34
C VAL A 805 -7.91 20.28 -28.95
N MET A 806 -8.40 20.10 -30.16
CA MET A 806 -9.27 21.06 -30.85
C MET A 806 -10.68 21.17 -30.24
N ALA A 807 -11.12 20.14 -29.52
CA ALA A 807 -12.43 20.08 -28.85
C ALA A 807 -12.37 20.39 -27.34
N LEU A 808 -11.17 20.70 -26.80
CA LEU A 808 -10.98 20.96 -25.39
C LEU A 808 -11.78 22.21 -24.96
N ASP A 809 -12.61 22.04 -23.93
CA ASP A 809 -13.41 23.13 -23.36
C ASP A 809 -12.64 23.82 -22.22
N TRP A 810 -12.23 25.07 -22.46
CA TRP A 810 -11.51 25.93 -21.53
C TRP A 810 -11.50 27.37 -22.04
N THR A 811 -11.14 28.34 -21.18
CA THR A 811 -11.21 29.78 -21.48
C THR A 811 -10.41 30.18 -22.73
N GLY A 812 -9.26 29.55 -22.97
CA GLY A 812 -8.42 29.81 -24.14
C GLY A 812 -8.81 29.08 -25.43
N GLY A 813 -9.87 28.25 -25.41
CA GLY A 813 -10.21 27.33 -26.50
C GLY A 813 -10.59 28.02 -27.82
N VAL A 814 -11.34 29.13 -27.75
CA VAL A 814 -11.74 29.90 -28.95
C VAL A 814 -10.51 30.49 -29.66
N GLU A 815 -9.57 31.03 -28.90
CA GLU A 815 -8.34 31.62 -29.46
C GLU A 815 -7.40 30.55 -30.00
N PHE A 816 -7.28 29.40 -29.32
CA PHE A 816 -6.51 28.27 -29.81
C PHE A 816 -7.06 27.70 -31.12
N THR A 817 -8.37 27.50 -31.21
CA THR A 817 -9.01 26.97 -32.43
C THR A 817 -8.95 27.95 -33.61
N ALA A 818 -8.94 29.26 -33.33
CA ALA A 818 -8.77 30.31 -34.34
C ALA A 818 -7.35 30.40 -34.93
N GLN A 819 -6.32 29.88 -34.24
CA GLN A 819 -4.97 29.83 -34.78
C GLN A 819 -4.89 28.93 -36.02
N LYS A 820 -3.94 29.23 -36.91
CA LYS A 820 -3.61 28.37 -38.05
C LYS A 820 -2.46 27.44 -37.67
N ASP A 821 -2.48 26.25 -38.24
CA ASP A 821 -1.31 25.37 -38.19
C ASP A 821 -0.17 26.03 -38.98
N ARG A 822 1.02 26.04 -38.39
CA ARG A 822 2.25 26.57 -39.00
C ARG A 822 3.36 25.54 -38.87
N ASP A 823 4.25 25.51 -39.85
CA ASP A 823 5.42 24.65 -39.79
C ASP A 823 6.38 25.13 -38.70
N TRP A 824 6.94 24.19 -37.93
CA TRP A 824 8.11 24.46 -37.12
C TRP A 824 9.33 23.79 -37.72
N VAL A 825 10.48 24.45 -37.56
CA VAL A 825 11.71 24.08 -38.27
C VAL A 825 12.86 23.80 -37.33
N VAL A 826 13.70 22.83 -37.68
CA VAL A 826 14.99 22.53 -37.03
C VAL A 826 16.05 22.52 -38.12
N ASP A 827 17.06 23.37 -37.99
CA ASP A 827 18.14 23.56 -38.97
C ASP A 827 17.65 23.77 -40.41
N GLY A 828 16.61 24.58 -40.56
CA GLY A 828 16.01 24.92 -41.86
C GLY A 828 15.15 23.82 -42.49
N GLN A 829 14.97 22.68 -41.83
CA GLN A 829 14.07 21.60 -42.26
C GLN A 829 12.78 21.62 -41.45
N VAL A 830 11.64 21.36 -42.11
CA VAL A 830 10.34 21.25 -41.44
C VAL A 830 10.31 20.01 -40.57
N ALA A 831 10.29 20.22 -39.25
CA ALA A 831 10.24 19.16 -38.25
C ALA A 831 8.79 18.69 -37.99
N GLY A 832 7.80 19.49 -38.34
CA GLY A 832 6.37 19.19 -38.25
C GLY A 832 5.55 20.47 -38.32
N PHE A 833 4.28 20.40 -37.93
CA PHE A 833 3.45 21.58 -37.74
C PHE A 833 3.09 21.76 -36.27
N THR A 834 2.77 22.98 -35.88
CA THR A 834 2.36 23.34 -34.52
C THR A 834 1.25 24.38 -34.54
N ARG A 835 0.51 24.41 -33.43
CA ARG A 835 -0.49 25.40 -33.07
C ARG A 835 -0.33 25.74 -31.59
N SER A 836 -0.39 27.02 -31.23
CA SER A 836 -0.22 27.45 -29.84
C SER A 836 -1.09 28.66 -29.50
N ALA A 837 -1.74 28.64 -28.34
CA ALA A 837 -2.40 29.81 -27.75
C ALA A 837 -2.59 29.59 -26.24
N ASN A 838 -2.47 30.67 -25.46
CA ASN A 838 -2.81 30.72 -24.03
C ASN A 838 -2.19 29.60 -23.17
N GLY A 839 -0.96 29.17 -23.49
CA GLY A 839 -0.25 28.14 -22.74
C GLY A 839 -0.50 26.71 -23.20
N LEU A 840 -1.43 26.46 -24.13
CA LEU A 840 -1.60 25.17 -24.79
C LEU A 840 -0.85 25.18 -26.13
N THR A 841 -0.03 24.16 -26.38
CA THR A 841 0.66 23.94 -27.65
C THR A 841 0.43 22.52 -28.14
N PHE A 842 0.01 22.37 -29.39
CA PHE A 842 0.01 21.11 -30.12
C PHE A 842 1.12 21.12 -31.15
N ALA A 843 1.89 20.05 -31.26
CA ALA A 843 2.94 19.89 -32.26
C ALA A 843 2.96 18.48 -32.82
N THR A 844 3.18 18.34 -34.12
CA THR A 844 3.55 17.06 -34.73
C THR A 844 5.05 16.97 -34.93
N VAL A 845 5.57 15.75 -34.94
CA VAL A 845 6.96 15.47 -35.32
C VAL A 845 6.97 14.54 -36.53
N ASN A 846 7.34 15.11 -37.68
CA ASN A 846 7.34 14.42 -38.96
C ASN A 846 8.27 13.20 -38.93
N ALA A 847 7.76 12.09 -39.42
CA ALA A 847 8.47 10.81 -39.52
C ALA A 847 8.99 10.25 -38.18
N ALA A 848 8.40 10.65 -37.05
CA ALA A 848 8.60 9.99 -35.75
C ALA A 848 7.45 9.03 -35.46
N GLY A 849 7.74 7.90 -34.81
CA GLY A 849 6.76 6.96 -34.28
C GLY A 849 6.25 7.36 -32.89
N HIS A 850 6.01 6.36 -32.05
CA HIS A 850 5.48 6.51 -30.69
C HIS A 850 6.51 7.15 -29.75
N MET A 851 7.73 6.62 -29.75
CA MET A 851 8.86 7.14 -28.99
C MET A 851 9.56 8.24 -29.81
N VAL A 852 8.99 9.45 -29.81
CA VAL A 852 9.51 10.58 -30.62
C VAL A 852 11.01 10.83 -30.40
N PRO A 853 11.55 10.85 -29.18
CA PRO A 853 12.98 11.08 -28.98
C PRO A 853 13.86 9.93 -29.50
N TYR A 854 13.34 8.69 -29.60
CA TYR A 854 14.06 7.59 -30.23
C TYR A 854 14.17 7.77 -31.75
N ASP A 855 13.08 8.13 -32.44
CA ASP A 855 13.10 8.24 -33.91
C ASP A 855 13.67 9.58 -34.41
N LYS A 856 13.47 10.67 -33.64
CA LYS A 856 13.85 12.05 -33.98
C LYS A 856 14.52 12.77 -32.79
N PRO A 857 15.68 12.27 -32.30
CA PRO A 857 16.32 12.77 -31.07
C PRO A 857 16.68 14.26 -31.14
N LYS A 858 17.14 14.73 -32.30
CA LYS A 858 17.54 16.12 -32.51
C LYS A 858 16.34 17.06 -32.46
N GLU A 859 15.28 16.73 -33.17
CA GLU A 859 14.03 17.51 -33.19
C GLU A 859 13.35 17.49 -31.81
N ALA A 860 13.37 16.35 -31.12
CA ALA A 860 12.85 16.21 -29.76
C ALA A 860 13.60 17.12 -28.77
N LEU A 861 14.93 17.14 -28.80
CA LEU A 861 15.72 18.04 -27.96
C LEU A 861 15.50 19.52 -28.32
N ALA A 862 15.42 19.85 -29.62
CA ALA A 862 15.15 21.22 -30.05
C ALA A 862 13.78 21.72 -29.56
N MET A 863 12.76 20.85 -29.62
CA MET A 863 11.43 21.13 -29.09
C MET A 863 11.45 21.35 -27.57
N LEU A 864 12.09 20.45 -26.80
CA LEU A 864 12.24 20.63 -25.35
C LEU A 864 12.97 21.94 -25.02
N SER A 865 14.09 22.21 -25.69
CA SER A 865 14.91 23.39 -25.46
C SER A 865 14.11 24.68 -25.67
N ARG A 866 13.34 24.78 -26.76
CA ARG A 866 12.49 25.94 -27.03
C ARG A 866 11.39 26.08 -25.97
N TRP A 867 10.78 24.96 -25.58
CA TRP A 867 9.73 24.94 -24.56
C TRP A 867 10.22 25.45 -23.20
N LEU A 868 11.33 24.92 -22.70
CA LEU A 868 11.92 25.35 -21.42
C LEU A 868 12.41 26.80 -21.47
N GLU A 869 12.92 27.25 -22.61
CA GLU A 869 13.35 28.65 -22.81
C GLU A 869 12.18 29.62 -23.08
N GLY A 870 10.93 29.14 -23.12
CA GLY A 870 9.75 29.95 -23.40
C GLY A 870 9.70 30.52 -24.83
N LYS A 871 10.41 29.90 -25.77
CA LYS A 871 10.43 30.26 -27.19
C LYS A 871 9.33 29.54 -27.95
N ASP A 872 8.85 30.16 -29.02
CA ASP A 872 7.89 29.52 -29.91
C ASP A 872 8.54 28.34 -30.66
N LEU A 873 7.74 27.30 -30.97
CA LEU A 873 8.21 26.15 -31.73
C LEU A 873 8.42 26.48 -33.21
#